data_AF-A0A7K7AJH4-F1
#
_entry.id   AF-A0A7K7AJH4-F1
#
_cell.length_a   1.000
_cell.length_b   1.000
_cell.length_c   1.000
_cell.angle_alpha   90.00
_cell.angle_beta   90.00
_cell.angle_gamma   90.00
#
_symmetry.space_group_name_H-M   'P 1'
#
loop_
_entity.id
_entity.type
_entity.pdbx_description
1 polymer ?
#
loop_
_entity_poly.entity_id
_entity_poly.type
_entity_poly.pdbx_seq_one_letter_code
_entity_poly.pdbx_strand_id
1 'polypeptide(L)'
;FVVLMLQMTMDEKYVNSIWDLLKNAIQEIQRKNNSGLSFEELYRNAYTMVLHKHGEKLYTGLREVVTEHLINKVREDVLNSLNNNFLQTLNQAWNDHQTAMVMIRDILMYMDRVYVQQNNVENVYNLGLIIFRDQVVRYGCIRDHLRQTLLDMIARERKGEVVDRGAIRNACQMLMILGLEGRSVYEEDFEAPFLEMSAEFFQMESQKFLAENSASVYIKKVEARINEEIERVMHCLDKSTEEPIVKVVERELISKHMKTIVEMENSGLVHMLKNGKTEDLACMYKLFSRVPNGLKTMCECMSSYLREQGKALVSEEGEGKNPVDYIQGLLDLKSRFDRFLQESFNNDRLFKQTIAGDFEYFLNLNSRSPEYLSLFIDDKLKKGVKGLTEQEVETILDKAMVLFRFMQEKDVFERYYKQHLARRLLTNKSVSDDSEKNMISKLKTECGCQFTSKLEGMFRDMSISNTTMDEFRQHLQATGVSLGGVDLTVRVLTTGYWPTQSATPKCNIPPAPRHAFEIFRRFYLAKHSGRQLTLQHHMGSADLNATFYGPVKKEDGSEVGVGGAQVTGSNTRKHILQVSTFQMTILMLFNNREKYTFEEIQQETDIPERELVRALQSLACGKPTQRVLTKEPKSKEIENGHIFTVNDQFTSKLHRVKIQTVAAKQGESDPERKETRQKVDDDRKHEIEAAIVRIMKSRKKMQHNVLVAEVTQQLKARFLPSPVVIKKRIEGLIEREYLARTPEDRKVYTYVA
;
A
#
# COMPACT_ATOMS: atom_id res chain seq x y z
N PHE A 1 91.14 3.15 -13.75
CA PHE A 1 91.48 3.51 -15.15
C PHE A 1 90.28 4.21 -15.76
N VAL A 2 90.11 5.47 -15.37
CA VAL A 2 89.29 6.46 -16.04
C VAL A 2 90.25 7.24 -16.93
N VAL A 3 89.76 7.75 -18.07
CA VAL A 3 90.47 8.55 -19.09
C VAL A 3 91.19 7.71 -20.15
N LEU A 4 90.44 7.28 -21.17
CA LEU A 4 90.83 7.19 -22.60
C LEU A 4 89.71 6.54 -23.43
N MET A 5 88.58 7.24 -23.60
CA MET A 5 87.79 7.10 -24.83
C MET A 5 87.60 8.49 -25.40
N LEU A 6 88.38 8.76 -26.44
CA LEU A 6 88.27 9.94 -27.27
C LEU A 6 86.82 10.11 -27.73
N GLN A 7 86.30 11.31 -27.49
CA GLN A 7 85.05 11.83 -28.00
C GLN A 7 85.22 12.04 -29.52
N MET A 8 85.12 10.98 -30.32
CA MET A 8 84.98 11.12 -31.78
C MET A 8 83.58 11.66 -32.06
N THR A 9 83.47 12.98 -32.20
CA THR A 9 82.34 13.61 -32.89
C THR A 9 82.31 13.05 -34.31
N MET A 10 81.20 12.41 -34.70
CA MET A 10 81.02 11.97 -36.08
C MET A 10 81.16 13.17 -37.02
N ASP A 11 81.82 12.98 -38.16
CA ASP A 11 81.85 13.99 -39.23
C ASP A 11 80.42 14.32 -39.67
N GLU A 12 80.08 15.61 -39.73
CA GLU A 12 78.77 16.11 -40.14
C GLU A 12 78.34 15.58 -41.53
N LYS A 13 79.29 15.40 -42.44
CA LYS A 13 79.01 14.80 -43.77
C LYS A 13 78.57 13.35 -43.65
N TYR A 14 79.16 12.60 -42.74
CA TYR A 14 78.80 11.20 -42.50
C TYR A 14 77.42 11.10 -41.82
N VAL A 15 77.14 11.96 -40.83
CA VAL A 15 75.79 12.06 -40.21
C VAL A 15 74.72 12.40 -41.24
N ASN A 16 75.00 13.33 -42.16
CA ASN A 16 74.09 13.67 -43.26
C ASN A 16 73.86 12.48 -44.19
N SER A 17 74.91 11.75 -44.58
CA SER A 17 74.76 10.57 -45.44
C SER A 17 73.91 9.47 -44.81
N ILE A 18 74.04 9.25 -43.49
CA ILE A 18 73.23 8.28 -42.76
C ILE A 18 71.78 8.74 -42.69
N TRP A 19 71.55 10.04 -42.41
CA TRP A 19 70.21 10.60 -42.41
C TRP A 19 69.55 10.51 -43.80
N ASP A 20 70.26 10.81 -44.88
CA ASP A 20 69.72 10.70 -46.24
C ASP A 20 69.34 9.24 -46.58
N LEU A 21 70.15 8.27 -46.15
CA LEU A 21 69.83 6.85 -46.28
C LEU A 21 68.54 6.49 -45.51
N LEU A 22 68.43 6.90 -44.24
CA LEU A 22 67.25 6.65 -43.41
C LEU A 22 66.00 7.36 -43.95
N LYS A 23 66.14 8.60 -44.41
CA LYS A 23 65.08 9.38 -45.06
C LYS A 23 64.55 8.67 -46.30
N ASN A 24 65.44 8.22 -47.19
CA ASN A 24 65.06 7.47 -48.38
C ASN A 24 64.35 6.16 -48.01
N ALA A 25 64.85 5.42 -47.02
CA ALA A 25 64.19 4.19 -46.56
C ALA A 25 62.79 4.45 -45.98
N ILE A 26 62.61 5.50 -45.18
CA ILE A 26 61.30 5.91 -44.66
C ILE A 26 60.33 6.25 -45.80
N GLN A 27 60.80 6.99 -46.82
CA GLN A 27 59.99 7.31 -48.00
C GLN A 27 59.60 6.08 -48.81
N GLU A 28 60.51 5.11 -48.97
CA GLU A 28 60.22 3.85 -49.66
C GLU A 28 59.22 2.99 -48.86
N ILE A 29 59.31 2.97 -47.53
CA ILE A 29 58.31 2.31 -46.65
C ILE A 29 56.93 2.96 -46.84
N GLN A 30 56.85 4.29 -46.85
CA GLN A 30 55.61 5.03 -47.07
C GLN A 30 55.02 4.80 -48.48
N ARG A 31 55.87 4.55 -49.48
CA ARG A 31 55.49 4.16 -50.85
C ARG A 31 55.14 2.67 -50.99
N LYS A 32 55.20 1.89 -49.89
CA LYS A 32 55.01 0.43 -49.86
C LYS A 32 56.05 -0.35 -50.67
N ASN A 33 57.24 0.22 -50.85
CA ASN A 33 58.35 -0.40 -51.57
C ASN A 33 59.48 -0.82 -50.61
N ASN A 34 59.19 -1.82 -49.76
CA ASN A 34 60.09 -2.23 -48.68
C ASN A 34 60.95 -3.48 -48.98
N SER A 35 60.77 -4.12 -50.15
CA SER A 35 61.42 -5.40 -50.49
C SER A 35 62.94 -5.32 -50.65
N GLY A 36 63.48 -4.14 -50.97
CA GLY A 36 64.92 -3.90 -51.13
C GLY A 36 65.64 -3.35 -49.89
N LEU A 37 64.94 -3.19 -48.76
CA LEU A 37 65.49 -2.55 -47.56
C LEU A 37 66.08 -3.57 -46.58
N SER A 38 67.31 -3.31 -46.11
CA SER A 38 67.93 -4.07 -45.01
C SER A 38 67.57 -3.43 -43.66
N PHE A 39 66.56 -3.97 -42.97
CA PHE A 39 66.10 -3.46 -41.67
C PHE A 39 67.19 -3.48 -40.59
N GLU A 40 68.08 -4.47 -40.61
CA GLU A 40 69.21 -4.55 -39.69
C GLU A 40 70.21 -3.40 -39.91
N GLU A 41 70.53 -3.12 -41.18
CA GLU A 41 71.44 -2.03 -41.53
C GLU A 41 70.85 -0.66 -41.17
N LEU A 42 69.58 -0.45 -41.48
CA LEU A 42 68.86 0.77 -41.14
C LEU A 42 68.78 0.96 -39.62
N TYR A 43 68.51 -0.11 -38.86
CA TYR A 43 68.54 -0.07 -37.40
C TYR A 43 69.93 0.28 -36.86
N ARG A 44 71.01 -0.33 -37.38
CA ARG A 44 72.39 -0.03 -36.96
C ARG A 44 72.76 1.43 -37.24
N ASN A 45 72.32 1.96 -38.37
CA ASN A 45 72.53 3.35 -38.77
C ASN A 45 71.78 4.32 -37.85
N ALA A 46 70.51 4.05 -37.54
CA ALA A 46 69.72 4.82 -36.57
C ALA A 46 70.32 4.74 -35.15
N TYR A 47 70.75 3.55 -34.73
CA TYR A 47 71.46 3.32 -33.46
C TYR A 47 72.72 4.19 -33.36
N THR A 48 73.52 4.22 -34.42
CA THR A 48 74.77 5.00 -34.47
C THR A 48 74.48 6.50 -34.34
N MET A 49 73.46 7.02 -35.03
CA MET A 49 73.06 8.43 -34.90
C MET A 49 72.67 8.80 -33.46
N VAL A 50 71.87 7.96 -32.79
CA VAL A 50 71.44 8.22 -31.41
C VAL A 50 72.60 8.08 -30.42
N LEU A 51 73.47 7.07 -30.59
CA LEU A 51 74.66 6.84 -29.75
C LEU A 51 75.61 8.05 -29.77
N HIS A 52 75.78 8.67 -30.92
CA HIS A 52 76.63 9.86 -31.10
C HIS A 52 75.89 11.19 -30.89
N LYS A 53 74.79 11.20 -30.11
CA LYS A 53 74.03 12.40 -29.70
C LYS A 53 73.33 13.17 -30.84
N HIS A 54 73.04 12.54 -31.98
CA HIS A 54 72.25 13.13 -33.07
C HIS A 54 70.77 12.72 -33.06
N GLY A 55 70.22 12.35 -31.90
CA GLY A 55 68.83 11.92 -31.74
C GLY A 55 67.79 13.00 -32.09
N GLU A 56 68.06 14.27 -31.79
CA GLU A 56 67.16 15.40 -32.11
C GLU A 56 66.99 15.60 -33.62
N LYS A 57 68.09 15.53 -34.36
CA LYS A 57 68.09 15.63 -35.82
C LYS A 57 67.32 14.48 -36.45
N LEU A 58 67.49 13.26 -35.92
CA LEU A 58 66.77 12.07 -36.38
C LEU A 58 65.26 12.17 -36.09
N TYR A 59 64.88 12.60 -34.89
CA TYR A 59 63.48 12.76 -34.48
C TYR A 59 62.76 13.86 -35.28
N THR A 60 63.39 15.03 -35.42
CA THR A 60 62.84 16.16 -36.18
C THR A 60 62.77 15.84 -37.67
N GLY A 61 63.81 15.22 -38.21
CA GLY A 61 63.83 14.77 -39.60
C GLY A 61 62.74 13.73 -39.89
N LEU A 62 62.53 12.76 -38.98
CA LEU A 62 61.42 11.81 -39.10
C LEU A 62 60.08 12.55 -39.16
N ARG A 63 59.85 13.49 -38.23
CA ARG A 63 58.63 14.29 -38.18
C ARG A 63 58.38 15.01 -39.50
N GLU A 64 59.41 15.65 -40.06
CA GLU A 64 59.33 16.37 -41.34
C GLU A 64 58.98 15.44 -42.49
N VAL A 65 59.68 14.31 -42.63
CA VAL A 65 59.45 13.34 -43.72
C VAL A 65 58.05 12.74 -43.66
N VAL A 66 57.58 12.38 -42.46
CA VAL A 66 56.22 11.87 -42.26
C VAL A 66 55.18 12.94 -42.56
N THR A 67 55.41 14.17 -42.09
CA THR A 67 54.51 15.31 -42.36
C THR A 67 54.42 15.61 -43.85
N GLU A 68 55.55 15.67 -44.56
CA GLU A 68 55.61 15.95 -46.00
C GLU A 68 54.84 14.91 -46.81
N HIS A 69 55.01 13.62 -46.51
CA HIS A 69 54.26 12.55 -47.17
C HIS A 69 52.75 12.66 -46.91
N LEU A 70 52.37 12.89 -45.65
CA LEU A 70 50.95 13.00 -45.27
C LEU A 70 50.28 14.22 -45.92
N ILE A 71 50.98 15.35 -46.03
CA ILE A 71 50.45 16.57 -46.67
C ILE A 71 50.39 16.42 -48.19
N ASN A 72 51.50 16.06 -48.83
CA ASN A 72 51.64 16.16 -50.28
C ASN A 72 51.01 14.98 -51.04
N LYS A 73 50.76 13.86 -50.35
CA LYS A 73 50.19 12.65 -50.97
C LYS A 73 48.89 12.21 -50.31
N VAL A 74 48.94 11.84 -49.03
CA VAL A 74 47.80 11.19 -48.37
C VAL A 74 46.60 12.13 -48.24
N ARG A 75 46.81 13.36 -47.77
CA ARG A 75 45.75 14.38 -47.67
C ARG A 75 45.13 14.69 -49.03
N GLU A 76 45.93 14.90 -50.06
CA GLU A 76 45.43 15.17 -51.43
C GLU A 76 44.56 14.02 -51.96
N ASP A 77 44.99 12.76 -51.77
CA ASP A 77 44.19 11.59 -52.16
C ASP A 77 42.85 11.52 -51.39
N VAL A 78 42.85 11.89 -50.12
CA VAL A 78 41.62 11.97 -49.29
C VAL A 78 40.72 13.13 -49.73
N LEU A 79 41.27 14.31 -50.04
CA LEU A 79 40.52 15.45 -50.56
C LEU A 79 39.84 15.13 -51.91
N ASN A 80 40.56 14.46 -52.80
CA ASN A 80 40.03 14.06 -54.11
C ASN A 80 38.92 13.00 -54.02
N SER A 81 38.84 12.26 -52.91
CA SER A 81 37.82 11.22 -52.68
C SER A 81 36.60 11.68 -51.87
N LEU A 82 36.53 12.95 -51.45
CA LEU A 82 35.42 13.47 -50.61
C LEU A 82 34.03 13.12 -51.19
N ASN A 83 33.83 13.27 -52.50
CA ASN A 83 32.54 13.01 -53.14
C ASN A 83 32.38 11.56 -53.66
N ASN A 84 33.42 10.73 -53.57
CA ASN A 84 33.39 9.37 -54.08
C ASN A 84 34.40 8.45 -53.38
N ASN A 85 33.91 7.40 -52.70
CA ASN A 85 34.70 6.43 -51.93
C ASN A 85 35.50 7.01 -50.75
N PHE A 86 35.12 8.18 -50.22
CA PHE A 86 35.82 8.88 -49.13
C PHE A 86 36.21 7.98 -47.95
N LEU A 87 35.25 7.28 -47.32
CA LEU A 87 35.53 6.43 -46.15
C LEU A 87 36.47 5.27 -46.49
N GLN A 88 36.36 4.71 -47.70
CA GLN A 88 37.22 3.62 -48.15
C GLN A 88 38.66 4.13 -48.35
N THR A 89 38.82 5.27 -49.02
CA THR A 89 40.13 5.90 -49.25
C THR A 89 40.79 6.32 -47.94
N LEU A 90 40.04 6.94 -47.02
CA LEU A 90 40.55 7.34 -45.71
C LEU A 90 40.95 6.12 -44.86
N ASN A 91 40.12 5.07 -44.83
CA ASN A 91 40.43 3.85 -44.10
C ASN A 91 41.65 3.13 -44.68
N GLN A 92 41.79 3.08 -46.00
CA GLN A 92 42.97 2.50 -46.64
C GLN A 92 44.23 3.30 -46.29
N ALA A 93 44.16 4.63 -46.42
CA ALA A 93 45.26 5.52 -46.05
C ALA A 93 45.67 5.36 -44.58
N TRP A 94 44.70 5.20 -43.68
CA TRP A 94 44.95 4.94 -42.26
C TRP A 94 45.66 3.59 -42.03
N ASN A 95 45.16 2.50 -42.62
CA ASN A 95 45.76 1.17 -42.47
C ASN A 95 47.19 1.13 -43.05
N ASP A 96 47.41 1.80 -44.17
CA ASP A 96 48.72 1.93 -44.79
C ASP A 96 49.69 2.70 -43.89
N HIS A 97 49.22 3.82 -43.32
CA HIS A 97 50.01 4.64 -42.40
C HIS A 97 50.37 3.89 -41.13
N GLN A 98 49.42 3.17 -40.52
CA GLN A 98 49.70 2.34 -39.34
C GLN A 98 50.77 1.29 -39.65
N THR A 99 50.65 0.61 -40.79
CA THR A 99 51.61 -0.41 -41.23
C THR A 99 53.00 0.19 -41.46
N ALA A 100 53.08 1.34 -42.13
CA ALA A 100 54.32 2.09 -42.33
C ALA A 100 54.96 2.51 -41.01
N MET A 101 54.18 3.06 -40.07
CA MET A 101 54.68 3.52 -38.78
C MET A 101 55.18 2.40 -37.87
N VAL A 102 54.61 1.19 -37.95
CA VAL A 102 55.16 0.01 -37.26
C VAL A 102 56.57 -0.30 -37.78
N MET A 103 56.75 -0.35 -39.10
CA MET A 103 58.07 -0.61 -39.70
C MET A 103 59.09 0.48 -39.35
N ILE A 104 58.67 1.75 -39.39
CA ILE A 104 59.53 2.89 -39.04
C ILE A 104 59.91 2.85 -37.56
N ARG A 105 58.97 2.54 -36.65
CA ARG A 105 59.24 2.34 -35.22
C ARG A 105 60.27 1.23 -35.00
N ASP A 106 60.16 0.12 -35.72
CA ASP A 106 61.09 -1.00 -35.55
C ASP A 106 62.52 -0.65 -35.98
N ILE A 107 62.68 0.12 -37.06
CA ILE A 107 63.98 0.69 -37.48
C ILE A 107 64.52 1.66 -36.43
N LEU A 108 63.65 2.46 -35.82
CA LEU A 108 64.02 3.53 -34.88
C LEU A 108 63.89 3.13 -33.41
N MET A 109 63.80 1.83 -33.09
CA MET A 109 63.47 1.35 -31.74
C MET A 109 64.46 1.82 -30.67
N TYR A 110 65.73 2.08 -31.02
CA TYR A 110 66.73 2.59 -30.08
C TYR A 110 66.50 4.07 -29.76
N MET A 111 65.96 4.85 -30.70
CA MET A 111 65.56 6.24 -30.47
C MET A 111 64.44 6.32 -29.43
N ASP A 112 63.44 5.43 -29.51
CA ASP A 112 62.37 5.33 -28.52
C ASP A 112 62.89 4.98 -27.12
N ARG A 113 63.92 4.12 -27.02
CA ARG A 113 64.50 3.70 -25.74
C ARG A 113 65.37 4.77 -25.08
N VAL A 114 66.06 5.60 -25.87
CA VAL A 114 67.08 6.53 -25.34
C VAL A 114 66.63 7.97 -25.49
N TYR A 115 66.49 8.46 -26.72
CA TYR A 115 66.24 9.87 -26.98
C TYR A 115 64.85 10.30 -26.49
N VAL A 116 63.81 9.53 -26.82
CA VAL A 116 62.42 9.83 -26.47
C VAL A 116 62.24 9.89 -24.95
N GLN A 117 62.79 8.92 -24.22
CA GLN A 117 62.75 8.89 -22.75
C GLN A 117 63.53 10.04 -22.11
N GLN A 118 64.72 10.37 -22.63
CA GLN A 118 65.56 11.44 -22.08
C GLN A 118 64.97 12.83 -22.29
N ASN A 119 64.24 13.05 -23.38
CA ASN A 119 63.70 14.35 -23.76
C ASN A 119 62.20 14.49 -23.50
N ASN A 120 61.55 13.45 -22.96
CA ASN A 120 60.12 13.42 -22.66
C ASN A 120 59.24 13.85 -23.85
N VAL A 121 59.56 13.32 -25.04
CA VAL A 121 58.79 13.51 -26.28
C VAL A 121 57.98 12.25 -26.59
N GLU A 122 57.08 12.33 -27.57
CA GLU A 122 56.27 11.19 -27.98
C GLU A 122 57.11 10.12 -28.68
N ASN A 123 56.78 8.85 -28.45
CA ASN A 123 57.41 7.76 -29.18
C ASN A 123 57.10 7.83 -30.69
N VAL A 124 57.92 7.15 -31.50
CA VAL A 124 57.83 7.20 -32.97
C VAL A 124 56.44 6.85 -33.48
N TYR A 125 55.80 5.81 -32.93
CA TYR A 125 54.49 5.38 -33.37
C TYR A 125 53.43 6.45 -33.06
N ASN A 126 53.37 6.93 -31.82
CA ASN A 126 52.44 7.98 -31.36
C ASN A 126 52.64 9.28 -32.15
N LEU A 127 53.88 9.68 -32.41
CA LEU A 127 54.19 10.84 -33.25
C LEU A 127 53.55 10.68 -34.64
N GLY A 128 53.66 9.50 -35.25
CA GLY A 128 53.01 9.21 -36.52
C GLY A 128 51.48 9.35 -36.46
N LEU A 129 50.84 8.89 -35.38
CA LEU A 129 49.39 9.03 -35.19
C LEU A 129 48.98 10.50 -35.01
N ILE A 130 49.76 11.28 -34.24
CA ILE A 130 49.53 12.72 -34.04
C ILE A 130 49.61 13.47 -35.37
N ILE A 131 50.62 13.19 -36.19
CA ILE A 131 50.76 13.85 -37.50
C ILE A 131 49.59 13.46 -38.40
N PHE A 132 49.16 12.19 -38.42
CA PHE A 132 47.98 11.77 -39.20
C PHE A 132 46.69 12.46 -38.72
N ARG A 133 46.48 12.55 -37.40
CA ARG A 133 45.36 13.27 -36.79
C ARG A 133 45.32 14.71 -37.26
N ASP A 134 46.43 15.44 -37.08
CA ASP A 134 46.47 16.89 -37.26
C ASP A 134 46.55 17.27 -38.74
N GLN A 135 47.25 16.48 -39.56
CA GLN A 135 47.48 16.80 -40.96
C GLN A 135 46.48 16.12 -41.91
N VAL A 136 45.77 15.07 -41.53
CA VAL A 136 44.81 14.40 -42.41
C VAL A 136 43.40 14.52 -41.85
N VAL A 137 43.12 13.91 -40.69
CA VAL A 137 41.75 13.79 -40.17
C VAL A 137 41.17 15.13 -39.74
N ARG A 138 41.94 15.96 -39.03
CA ARG A 138 41.53 17.30 -38.56
C ARG A 138 41.80 18.41 -39.57
N TYR A 139 42.22 18.08 -40.79
CA TYR A 139 42.53 19.08 -41.80
C TYR A 139 41.28 19.65 -42.46
N GLY A 140 41.12 20.98 -42.39
CA GLY A 140 40.15 21.74 -43.17
C GLY A 140 38.76 21.13 -43.15
N CYS A 141 38.23 20.80 -44.34
CA CYS A 141 36.91 20.21 -44.52
C CYS A 141 36.82 18.70 -44.27
N ILE A 142 37.95 17.97 -44.16
CA ILE A 142 37.95 16.50 -44.02
C ILE A 142 37.26 16.10 -42.71
N ARG A 143 37.56 16.79 -41.60
CA ARG A 143 36.95 16.51 -40.30
C ARG A 143 35.44 16.64 -40.35
N ASP A 144 34.96 17.78 -40.83
CA ASP A 144 33.53 18.10 -40.85
C ASP A 144 32.79 17.19 -41.84
N HIS A 145 33.42 16.84 -42.96
CA HIS A 145 32.88 15.89 -43.93
C HIS A 145 32.84 14.45 -43.40
N LEU A 146 33.87 13.99 -42.67
CA LEU A 146 33.88 12.70 -42.00
C LEU A 146 32.76 12.61 -40.99
N ARG A 147 32.64 13.62 -40.13
CA ARG A 147 31.53 13.74 -39.17
C ARG A 147 30.19 13.64 -39.87
N GLN A 148 29.93 14.51 -40.85
CA GLN A 148 28.65 14.56 -41.56
C GLN A 148 28.32 13.22 -42.23
N THR A 149 29.31 12.59 -42.88
CA THR A 149 29.13 11.30 -43.56
C THR A 149 28.72 10.20 -42.58
N LEU A 150 29.40 10.10 -41.43
CA LEU A 150 29.07 9.10 -40.40
C LEU A 150 27.68 9.35 -39.81
N LEU A 151 27.35 10.60 -39.51
CA LEU A 151 26.04 11.00 -38.99
C LEU A 151 24.91 10.70 -39.98
N ASP A 152 25.10 11.02 -41.26
CA ASP A 152 24.12 10.75 -42.33
C ASP A 152 23.91 9.26 -42.57
N MET A 153 24.96 8.44 -42.47
CA MET A 153 24.83 6.98 -42.52
C MET A 153 23.97 6.47 -41.37
N ILE A 154 24.19 6.95 -40.13
CA ILE A 154 23.37 6.54 -38.98
C ILE A 154 21.92 7.03 -39.12
N ALA A 155 21.72 8.25 -39.62
CA ALA A 155 20.38 8.81 -39.85
C ALA A 155 19.58 8.01 -40.90
N ARG A 156 20.24 7.54 -41.96
CA ARG A 156 19.64 6.65 -42.98
C ARG A 156 19.35 5.26 -42.42
N GLU A 157 20.25 4.71 -41.61
CA GLU A 157 20.02 3.44 -40.93
C GLU A 157 18.78 3.49 -40.01
N ARG A 158 18.59 4.57 -39.25
CA ARG A 158 17.39 4.77 -38.40
C ARG A 158 16.08 4.81 -39.19
N LYS A 159 16.14 5.12 -40.49
CA LYS A 159 15.01 5.09 -41.44
C LYS A 159 14.82 3.72 -42.10
N GLY A 160 15.65 2.75 -41.77
CA GLY A 160 15.59 1.38 -42.32
C GLY A 160 16.42 1.18 -43.59
N GLU A 161 17.27 2.13 -43.96
CA GLU A 161 18.17 1.96 -45.11
C GLU A 161 19.38 1.08 -44.74
N VAL A 162 19.84 0.27 -45.71
CA VAL A 162 21.05 -0.55 -45.53
C VAL A 162 22.28 0.33 -45.66
N VAL A 163 23.14 0.33 -44.64
CA VAL A 163 24.39 1.07 -44.61
C VAL A 163 25.58 0.17 -44.32
N ASP A 164 26.77 0.57 -44.76
CA ASP A 164 28.01 -0.14 -44.44
C ASP A 164 28.42 0.13 -42.99
N ARG A 165 27.94 -0.74 -42.08
CA ARG A 165 28.29 -0.76 -40.66
C ARG A 165 29.79 -0.93 -40.42
N GLY A 166 30.49 -1.64 -41.31
CA GLY A 166 31.93 -1.85 -41.23
C GLY A 166 32.71 -0.57 -41.44
N ALA A 167 32.28 0.28 -42.38
CA ALA A 167 32.89 1.58 -42.62
C ALA A 167 32.75 2.51 -41.40
N ILE A 168 31.57 2.55 -40.76
CA ILE A 168 31.34 3.33 -39.53
C ILE A 168 32.26 2.83 -38.41
N ARG A 169 32.32 1.51 -38.21
CA ARG A 169 33.17 0.89 -37.20
C ARG A 169 34.64 1.23 -37.39
N ASN A 170 35.16 1.09 -38.62
CA ASN A 170 36.56 1.37 -38.92
C ASN A 170 36.91 2.84 -38.68
N ALA A 171 36.03 3.77 -39.08
CA ALA A 171 36.22 5.19 -38.82
C ALA A 171 36.20 5.51 -37.31
N CYS A 172 35.25 4.94 -36.56
CA CYS A 172 35.18 5.10 -35.10
C CYS A 172 36.43 4.55 -34.40
N GLN A 173 36.91 3.37 -34.81
CA GLN A 173 38.14 2.76 -34.29
C GLN A 173 39.37 3.62 -34.59
N MET A 174 39.48 4.17 -35.81
CA MET A 174 40.53 5.13 -36.15
C MET A 174 40.49 6.35 -35.20
N LEU A 175 39.32 6.98 -35.03
CA LEU A 175 39.18 8.14 -34.13
C LEU A 175 39.55 7.81 -32.68
N MET A 176 39.22 6.61 -32.20
CA MET A 176 39.65 6.13 -30.88
C MET A 176 41.17 6.02 -30.78
N ILE A 177 41.83 5.38 -31.76
CA ILE A 177 43.30 5.21 -31.77
C ILE A 177 44.02 6.57 -31.86
N LEU A 178 43.48 7.52 -32.62
CA LEU A 178 44.04 8.88 -32.74
C LEU A 178 43.94 9.70 -31.44
N GLY A 179 43.12 9.24 -30.48
CA GLY A 179 43.07 9.78 -29.10
C GLY A 179 44.24 9.34 -28.22
N LEU A 180 45.13 8.47 -28.71
CA LEU A 180 46.27 7.90 -27.99
C LEU A 180 45.84 7.19 -26.69
N GLU A 181 46.16 7.77 -25.53
CA GLU A 181 45.80 7.22 -24.21
C GLU A 181 44.36 7.55 -23.79
N GLY A 182 43.63 8.33 -24.58
CA GLY A 182 42.25 8.74 -24.29
C GLY A 182 41.31 8.61 -25.49
N ARG A 183 40.08 9.11 -25.32
CA ARG A 183 39.02 9.08 -26.35
C ARG A 183 38.67 10.45 -26.92
N SER A 184 39.46 11.48 -26.63
CA SER A 184 39.13 12.89 -26.93
C SER A 184 38.81 13.13 -28.41
N VAL A 185 39.58 12.52 -29.32
CA VAL A 185 39.35 12.65 -30.77
C VAL A 185 38.01 12.04 -31.17
N TYR A 186 37.69 10.83 -30.67
CA TYR A 186 36.39 10.20 -30.89
C TYR A 186 35.24 11.03 -30.29
N GLU A 187 35.41 11.51 -29.07
CA GLU A 187 34.41 12.24 -28.31
C GLU A 187 34.08 13.60 -28.96
N GLU A 188 35.11 14.40 -29.26
CA GLU A 188 34.98 15.74 -29.84
C GLU A 188 34.54 15.70 -31.32
N ASP A 189 35.15 14.81 -32.11
CA ASP A 189 34.97 14.86 -33.56
C ASP A 189 33.74 14.07 -34.02
N PHE A 190 33.25 13.11 -33.22
CA PHE A 190 32.11 12.26 -33.57
C PHE A 190 31.06 12.10 -32.46
N GLU A 191 31.40 11.62 -31.26
CA GLU A 191 30.40 11.19 -30.25
C GLU A 191 29.49 12.33 -29.79
N ALA A 192 30.05 13.48 -29.43
CA ALA A 192 29.26 14.62 -28.97
C ALA A 192 28.28 15.12 -30.05
N PRO A 193 28.71 15.36 -31.31
CA PRO A 193 27.79 15.64 -32.43
C PRO A 193 26.76 14.52 -32.68
N PHE A 194 27.15 13.26 -32.54
CA PHE A 194 26.25 12.12 -32.68
C PHE A 194 25.15 12.12 -31.62
N LEU A 195 25.50 12.39 -30.36
CA LEU A 195 24.54 12.47 -29.25
C LEU A 195 23.61 13.68 -29.42
N GLU A 196 24.10 14.81 -29.91
CA GLU A 196 23.29 16.01 -30.20
C GLU A 196 22.27 15.74 -31.33
N MET A 197 22.72 15.24 -32.48
CA MET A 197 21.82 14.84 -33.58
C MET A 197 20.82 13.76 -33.14
N SER A 198 21.24 12.83 -32.29
CA SER A 198 20.35 11.81 -31.75
C SER A 198 19.29 12.39 -30.82
N ALA A 199 19.64 13.39 -30.02
CA ALA A 199 18.67 14.09 -29.18
C ALA A 199 17.62 14.80 -30.02
N GLU A 200 18.01 15.50 -31.09
CA GLU A 200 17.07 16.16 -32.01
C GLU A 200 16.16 15.15 -32.72
N PHE A 201 16.73 14.04 -33.19
CA PHE A 201 15.98 12.95 -33.80
C PHE A 201 14.90 12.40 -32.86
N PHE A 202 15.29 12.02 -31.63
CA PHE A 202 14.34 11.46 -30.66
C PHE A 202 13.35 12.49 -30.13
N GLN A 203 13.71 13.77 -30.09
CA GLN A 203 12.78 14.83 -29.78
C GLN A 203 11.64 14.89 -30.80
N MET A 204 11.95 14.91 -32.09
CA MET A 204 10.93 14.89 -33.15
C MET A 204 10.12 13.59 -33.14
N GLU A 205 10.79 12.45 -32.96
CA GLU A 205 10.12 11.15 -32.91
C GLU A 205 9.18 11.02 -31.71
N SER A 206 9.55 11.54 -30.54
CA SER A 206 8.70 11.52 -29.35
C SER A 206 7.35 12.20 -29.59
N GLN A 207 7.35 13.37 -30.24
CA GLN A 207 6.12 14.11 -30.55
C GLN A 207 5.23 13.34 -31.51
N LYS A 208 5.82 12.76 -32.55
CA LYS A 208 5.10 11.90 -33.50
C LYS A 208 4.51 10.68 -32.81
N PHE A 209 5.29 10.00 -31.98
CA PHE A 209 4.83 8.82 -31.26
C PHE A 209 3.68 9.13 -30.30
N LEU A 210 3.76 10.24 -29.56
CA LEU A 210 2.69 10.66 -28.66
C LEU A 210 1.39 11.03 -29.40
N ALA A 211 1.49 11.61 -30.60
CA ALA A 211 0.32 12.00 -31.39
C ALA A 211 -0.39 10.80 -32.05
N GLU A 212 0.38 9.79 -32.48
CA GLU A 212 -0.14 8.69 -33.31
C GLU A 212 -0.46 7.41 -32.54
N ASN A 213 -0.03 7.27 -31.29
CA ASN A 213 -0.04 5.98 -30.58
C ASN A 213 -0.66 6.07 -29.19
N SER A 214 -1.25 4.96 -28.75
CA SER A 214 -1.65 4.78 -27.35
C SER A 214 -0.44 4.59 -26.44
N ALA A 215 -0.61 4.79 -25.13
CA ALA A 215 0.49 4.66 -24.17
C ALA A 215 1.19 3.28 -24.25
N SER A 216 0.45 2.17 -24.37
CA SER A 216 1.03 0.83 -24.48
C SER A 216 1.88 0.65 -25.75
N VAL A 217 1.43 1.20 -26.88
CA VAL A 217 2.18 1.15 -28.15
C VAL A 217 3.40 2.07 -28.09
N TYR A 218 3.25 3.26 -27.51
CA TYR A 218 4.36 4.18 -27.26
C TYR A 218 5.47 3.50 -26.45
N ILE A 219 5.13 2.88 -25.32
CA ILE A 219 6.08 2.19 -24.45
C ILE A 219 6.86 1.11 -25.21
N LYS A 220 6.18 0.29 -26.01
CA LYS A 220 6.83 -0.76 -26.82
C LYS A 220 7.78 -0.17 -27.87
N LYS A 221 7.39 0.93 -28.52
CA LYS A 221 8.26 1.62 -29.49
C LYS A 221 9.50 2.22 -28.83
N VAL A 222 9.36 2.79 -27.63
CA VAL A 222 10.52 3.29 -26.86
C VAL A 222 11.47 2.15 -26.48
N GLU A 223 10.95 1.02 -26.00
CA GLU A 223 11.78 -0.14 -25.69
C GLU A 223 12.51 -0.68 -26.93
N ALA A 224 11.83 -0.73 -28.08
CA ALA A 224 12.46 -1.09 -29.35
C ALA A 224 13.60 -0.13 -29.72
N ARG A 225 13.38 1.20 -29.63
CA ARG A 225 14.43 2.19 -29.90
C ARG A 225 15.64 2.07 -28.97
N ILE A 226 15.42 1.80 -27.69
CA ILE A 226 16.54 1.55 -26.75
C ILE A 226 17.38 0.36 -27.20
N ASN A 227 16.74 -0.75 -27.57
CA ASN A 227 17.45 -1.95 -28.03
C ASN A 227 18.17 -1.72 -29.36
N GLU A 228 17.54 -1.03 -30.31
CA GLU A 228 18.16 -0.67 -31.59
C GLU A 228 19.42 0.19 -31.41
N GLU A 229 19.41 1.16 -30.47
CA GLU A 229 20.60 1.98 -30.18
C GLU A 229 21.71 1.15 -29.51
N ILE A 230 21.37 0.26 -28.58
CA ILE A 230 22.34 -0.66 -27.95
C ILE A 230 22.97 -1.57 -29.01
N GLU A 231 22.15 -2.17 -29.89
CA GLU A 231 22.63 -2.98 -31.00
C GLU A 231 23.53 -2.17 -31.94
N ARG A 232 23.17 -0.93 -32.26
CA ARG A 232 24.02 -0.06 -33.10
C ARG A 232 25.38 0.16 -32.49
N VAL A 233 25.44 0.43 -31.19
CA VAL A 233 26.71 0.60 -30.48
C VAL A 233 27.53 -0.67 -30.58
N MET A 234 26.93 -1.84 -30.28
CA MET A 234 27.63 -3.13 -30.37
C MET A 234 28.22 -3.43 -31.76
N HIS A 235 27.54 -3.02 -32.83
CA HIS A 235 27.97 -3.34 -34.20
C HIS A 235 28.94 -2.31 -34.79
N CYS A 236 28.78 -1.03 -34.45
CA CYS A 236 29.38 0.06 -35.22
C CYS A 236 30.16 1.09 -34.40
N LEU A 237 29.90 1.23 -33.09
CA LEU A 237 30.46 2.31 -32.26
C LEU A 237 31.35 1.75 -31.15
N ASP A 238 32.03 2.63 -30.42
CA ASP A 238 32.76 2.20 -29.24
C ASP A 238 31.78 1.94 -28.07
N LYS A 239 32.05 0.88 -27.29
CA LYS A 239 31.23 0.47 -26.14
C LYS A 239 30.98 1.60 -25.15
N SER A 240 31.93 2.52 -24.98
CA SER A 240 31.78 3.68 -24.09
C SER A 240 30.62 4.61 -24.48
N THR A 241 30.11 4.51 -25.70
CA THR A 241 28.97 5.30 -26.21
C THR A 241 27.61 4.76 -25.76
N GLU A 242 27.52 3.50 -25.31
CA GLU A 242 26.25 2.83 -24.98
C GLU A 242 25.47 3.58 -23.89
N GLU A 243 26.13 3.90 -22.78
CA GLU A 243 25.48 4.60 -21.67
C GLU A 243 25.05 6.04 -22.07
N PRO A 244 25.89 6.87 -22.72
CA PRO A 244 25.49 8.19 -23.21
C PRO A 244 24.28 8.16 -24.16
N ILE A 245 24.25 7.28 -25.17
CA ILE A 245 23.15 7.26 -26.14
C ILE A 245 21.85 6.76 -25.51
N VAL A 246 21.92 5.75 -24.64
CA VAL A 246 20.74 5.27 -23.90
C VAL A 246 20.18 6.39 -23.01
N LYS A 247 21.03 7.17 -22.32
CA LYS A 247 20.60 8.33 -21.55
C LYS A 247 19.92 9.40 -22.42
N VAL A 248 20.37 9.62 -23.64
CA VAL A 248 19.70 10.54 -24.58
C VAL A 248 18.31 10.01 -24.93
N VAL A 249 18.17 8.73 -25.28
CA VAL A 249 16.88 8.10 -25.59
C VAL A 249 15.93 8.18 -24.39
N GLU A 250 16.40 7.81 -23.20
CA GLU A 250 15.62 7.85 -21.96
C GLU A 250 15.21 9.27 -21.57
N ARG A 251 16.06 10.27 -21.83
CA ARG A 251 15.73 11.68 -21.59
C ARG A 251 14.64 12.17 -22.54
N GLU A 252 14.83 11.96 -23.85
CA GLU A 252 13.96 12.51 -24.89
C GLU A 252 12.63 11.76 -25.02
N LEU A 253 12.62 10.43 -24.90
CA LEU A 253 11.42 9.61 -25.09
C LEU A 253 10.67 9.31 -23.77
N ILE A 254 11.31 9.37 -22.61
CA ILE A 254 10.67 9.03 -21.32
C ILE A 254 10.60 10.24 -20.41
N SER A 255 11.75 10.78 -19.99
CA SER A 255 11.84 11.76 -18.90
C SER A 255 11.06 13.04 -19.19
N LYS A 256 11.14 13.57 -20.41
CA LYS A 256 10.40 14.78 -20.82
C LYS A 256 8.88 14.59 -20.90
N HIS A 257 8.42 13.35 -21.04
CA HIS A 257 7.02 13.03 -21.36
C HIS A 257 6.31 12.16 -20.30
N MET A 258 6.94 11.93 -19.14
CA MET A 258 6.44 11.03 -18.09
C MET A 258 4.98 11.30 -17.72
N LYS A 259 4.63 12.57 -17.46
CA LYS A 259 3.25 12.96 -17.13
C LYS A 259 2.30 12.70 -18.29
N THR A 260 2.66 13.14 -19.49
CA THR A 260 1.86 12.95 -20.71
C THR A 260 1.54 11.47 -20.96
N ILE A 261 2.51 10.57 -20.78
CA ILE A 261 2.33 9.13 -20.98
C ILE A 261 1.43 8.53 -19.88
N VAL A 262 1.66 8.90 -18.62
CA VAL A 262 0.89 8.38 -17.47
C VAL A 262 -0.55 8.87 -17.48
N GLU A 263 -0.77 10.13 -17.86
CA GLU A 263 -2.07 10.81 -17.87
C GLU A 263 -2.76 10.73 -19.24
N MET A 264 -2.19 10.00 -20.20
CA MET A 264 -2.72 9.89 -21.55
C MET A 264 -4.18 9.45 -21.57
N GLU A 265 -5.02 10.20 -22.27
CA GLU A 265 -6.45 9.91 -22.32
C GLU A 265 -6.71 8.53 -22.94
N ASN A 266 -7.64 7.77 -22.35
CA ASN A 266 -8.09 6.45 -22.83
C ASN A 266 -7.00 5.37 -23.00
N SER A 267 -5.76 5.62 -22.58
CA SER A 267 -4.69 4.62 -22.67
C SER A 267 -3.63 4.69 -21.57
N GLY A 268 -3.53 5.80 -20.83
CA GLY A 268 -2.60 5.99 -19.72
C GLY A 268 -2.90 5.13 -18.49
N LEU A 269 -2.18 5.39 -17.41
CA LEU A 269 -2.16 4.57 -16.19
C LEU A 269 -3.55 4.34 -15.61
N VAL A 270 -4.37 5.38 -15.50
CA VAL A 270 -5.74 5.28 -14.95
C VAL A 270 -6.61 4.37 -15.81
N HIS A 271 -6.50 4.45 -17.14
CA HIS A 271 -7.24 3.58 -18.04
C HIS A 271 -6.79 2.11 -17.89
N MET A 272 -5.48 1.87 -17.77
CA MET A 272 -4.95 0.53 -17.54
C MET A 272 -5.42 -0.05 -16.19
N LEU A 273 -5.43 0.76 -15.13
CA LEU A 273 -5.95 0.38 -13.81
C LEU A 273 -7.45 0.06 -13.88
N LYS A 274 -8.27 0.92 -14.50
CA LYS A 274 -9.72 0.76 -14.66
C LYS A 274 -10.12 -0.51 -15.41
N ASN A 275 -9.34 -0.90 -16.41
CA ASN A 275 -9.61 -2.08 -17.24
C ASN A 275 -8.80 -3.33 -16.84
N GLY A 276 -7.97 -3.24 -15.79
CA GLY A 276 -7.22 -4.37 -15.27
C GLY A 276 -6.15 -4.90 -16.22
N LYS A 277 -5.53 -4.03 -17.04
CA LYS A 277 -4.50 -4.38 -18.02
C LYS A 277 -3.13 -4.59 -17.35
N THR A 278 -2.91 -5.74 -16.72
CA THR A 278 -1.72 -5.98 -15.88
C THR A 278 -0.41 -6.07 -16.65
N GLU A 279 -0.42 -6.59 -17.87
CA GLU A 279 0.78 -6.64 -18.73
C GLU A 279 1.23 -5.24 -19.14
N ASP A 280 0.29 -4.39 -19.60
CA ASP A 280 0.58 -3.00 -19.98
C ASP A 280 1.12 -2.19 -18.79
N LEU A 281 0.56 -2.40 -17.58
CA LEU A 281 1.05 -1.80 -16.35
C LEU A 281 2.50 -2.24 -16.03
N ALA A 282 2.82 -3.52 -16.26
CA ALA A 282 4.16 -4.05 -16.04
C ALA A 282 5.17 -3.45 -17.02
N CYS A 283 4.80 -3.29 -18.30
CA CYS A 283 5.61 -2.60 -19.30
C CYS A 283 5.84 -1.13 -18.91
N MET A 284 4.80 -0.42 -18.48
CA MET A 284 4.93 0.97 -18.01
C MET A 284 5.85 1.06 -16.79
N TYR A 285 5.70 0.17 -15.82
CA TYR A 285 6.55 0.10 -14.64
C TYR A 285 8.03 -0.12 -15.00
N LYS A 286 8.33 -1.09 -15.88
CA LYS A 286 9.69 -1.39 -16.36
C LYS A 286 10.31 -0.21 -17.11
N LEU A 287 9.52 0.53 -17.90
CA LEU A 287 10.02 1.70 -18.62
C LEU A 287 10.35 2.85 -17.66
N PHE A 288 9.45 3.14 -16.71
CA PHE A 288 9.60 4.25 -15.78
C PHE A 288 10.61 3.99 -14.67
N SER A 289 10.99 2.72 -14.42
CA SER A 289 12.08 2.40 -13.48
C SER A 289 13.46 2.77 -14.01
N ARG A 290 13.59 2.99 -15.33
CA ARG A 290 14.85 3.43 -15.96
C ARG A 290 15.24 4.86 -15.63
N VAL A 291 14.26 5.73 -15.37
CA VAL A 291 14.49 7.17 -15.22
C VAL A 291 14.25 7.65 -13.79
N PRO A 292 15.03 8.64 -13.30
CA PRO A 292 14.78 9.28 -12.02
C PRO A 292 13.36 9.87 -11.96
N ASN A 293 12.69 9.74 -10.82
CA ASN A 293 11.31 10.18 -10.59
C ASN A 293 10.22 9.51 -11.45
N GLY A 294 10.54 8.54 -12.31
CA GLY A 294 9.55 7.83 -13.11
C GLY A 294 8.54 7.09 -12.26
N LEU A 295 9.01 6.18 -11.39
CA LEU A 295 8.13 5.44 -10.48
C LEU A 295 7.32 6.36 -9.55
N LYS A 296 7.91 7.49 -9.12
CA LYS A 296 7.21 8.49 -8.31
C LYS A 296 6.02 9.11 -9.06
N THR A 297 6.22 9.49 -10.32
CA THR A 297 5.17 10.06 -11.18
C THR A 297 4.02 9.08 -11.39
N MET A 298 4.33 7.81 -11.66
CA MET A 298 3.31 6.76 -11.75
C MET A 298 2.55 6.60 -10.41
N CYS A 299 3.29 6.59 -9.30
CA CYS A 299 2.71 6.39 -7.97
C CYS A 299 1.77 7.52 -7.57
N GLU A 300 2.12 8.78 -7.88
CA GLU A 300 1.26 9.95 -7.64
C GLU A 300 -0.06 9.87 -8.43
N CYS A 301 -0.01 9.48 -9.71
CA CYS A 301 -1.21 9.30 -10.53
C CYS A 301 -2.08 8.13 -10.02
N MET A 302 -1.47 6.99 -9.69
CA MET A 302 -2.16 5.86 -9.06
C MET A 302 -2.83 6.27 -7.74
N SER A 303 -2.11 7.02 -6.90
CA SER A 303 -2.62 7.48 -5.60
C SER A 303 -3.82 8.39 -5.76
N SER A 304 -3.77 9.34 -6.68
CA SER A 304 -4.92 10.21 -7.00
C SER A 304 -6.15 9.39 -7.38
N TYR A 305 -5.99 8.43 -8.30
CA TYR A 305 -7.07 7.55 -8.73
C TYR A 305 -7.59 6.65 -7.60
N LEU A 306 -6.70 6.02 -6.83
CA LEU A 306 -7.08 5.15 -5.71
C LEU A 306 -7.84 5.94 -4.63
N ARG A 307 -7.40 7.16 -4.31
CA ARG A 307 -8.11 8.04 -3.37
C ARG A 307 -9.48 8.43 -3.88
N GLU A 308 -9.64 8.71 -5.16
CA GLU A 308 -10.94 9.03 -5.75
C GLU A 308 -11.90 7.84 -5.64
N GLN A 309 -11.46 6.64 -6.02
CA GLN A 309 -12.25 5.40 -5.90
C GLN A 309 -12.60 5.09 -4.43
N GLY A 310 -11.61 5.20 -3.54
CA GLY A 310 -11.81 4.99 -2.11
C GLY A 310 -12.80 6.00 -1.52
N LYS A 311 -12.69 7.30 -1.86
CA LYS A 311 -13.65 8.33 -1.49
C LYS A 311 -15.06 7.99 -1.94
N ALA A 312 -15.25 7.61 -3.20
CA ALA A 312 -16.57 7.25 -3.72
C ALA A 312 -17.23 6.10 -2.93
N LEU A 313 -16.45 5.11 -2.49
CA LEU A 313 -16.93 4.02 -1.63
C LEU A 313 -17.33 4.53 -0.24
N VAL A 314 -16.47 5.35 0.38
CA VAL A 314 -16.64 5.78 1.78
C VAL A 314 -17.57 6.99 1.98
N SER A 315 -17.83 7.80 0.95
CA SER A 315 -18.67 9.00 1.02
C SER A 315 -20.10 8.67 1.46
N GLU A 316 -20.65 9.55 2.31
CA GLU A 316 -22.01 9.48 2.91
C GLU A 316 -23.14 9.88 1.94
N GLU A 317 -23.05 9.53 0.66
CA GLU A 317 -24.16 9.76 -0.27
C GLU A 317 -25.15 8.60 -0.19
N GLY A 318 -26.07 8.69 0.78
CA GLY A 318 -27.28 7.88 0.89
C GLY A 318 -27.54 7.33 2.30
N GLU A 319 -28.64 7.79 2.92
CA GLU A 319 -29.27 7.07 4.04
C GLU A 319 -29.62 5.64 3.56
N GLY A 320 -28.90 4.62 4.06
CA GLY A 320 -29.21 3.22 3.76
C GLY A 320 -28.12 2.37 3.11
N LYS A 321 -26.86 2.84 2.99
CA LYS A 321 -25.76 1.93 2.60
C LYS A 321 -25.65 0.76 3.59
N ASN A 322 -25.78 -0.45 3.08
CA ASN A 322 -25.61 -1.68 3.84
C ASN A 322 -24.15 -1.78 4.34
N PRO A 323 -23.91 -1.91 5.65
CA PRO A 323 -22.57 -2.06 6.21
C PRO A 323 -21.76 -3.21 5.59
N VAL A 324 -22.45 -4.27 5.16
CA VAL A 324 -21.80 -5.43 4.54
C VAL A 324 -21.25 -5.08 3.17
N ASP A 325 -22.05 -4.44 2.33
CA ASP A 325 -21.66 -4.05 0.96
C ASP A 325 -20.57 -2.98 0.97
N TYR A 326 -20.62 -2.06 1.96
CA TYR A 326 -19.57 -1.06 2.19
C TYR A 326 -18.20 -1.70 2.43
N ILE A 327 -18.11 -2.63 3.39
CA ILE A 327 -16.84 -3.28 3.72
C ILE A 327 -16.41 -4.22 2.58
N GLN A 328 -17.35 -4.92 1.93
CA GLN A 328 -17.03 -5.77 0.80
C GLN A 328 -16.41 -4.98 -0.36
N GLY A 329 -16.97 -3.82 -0.73
CA GLY A 329 -16.40 -2.97 -1.77
C GLY A 329 -14.97 -2.50 -1.46
N LEU A 330 -14.66 -2.22 -0.19
CA LEU A 330 -13.30 -1.89 0.24
C LEU A 330 -12.34 -3.09 0.15
N LEU A 331 -12.81 -4.29 0.51
CA LEU A 331 -12.02 -5.52 0.38
C LEU A 331 -11.74 -5.88 -1.08
N ASP A 332 -12.70 -5.67 -1.97
CA ASP A 332 -12.56 -5.92 -3.41
C ASP A 332 -11.59 -4.92 -4.04
N LEU A 333 -11.71 -3.63 -3.67
CA LEU A 333 -10.76 -2.60 -4.09
C LEU A 333 -9.34 -2.94 -3.61
N LYS A 334 -9.19 -3.39 -2.36
CA LYS A 334 -7.88 -3.79 -1.81
C LYS A 334 -7.29 -4.97 -2.55
N SER A 335 -8.08 -6.01 -2.79
CA SER A 335 -7.67 -7.20 -3.52
C SER A 335 -7.21 -6.85 -4.94
N ARG A 336 -7.92 -5.92 -5.61
CA ARG A 336 -7.56 -5.45 -6.94
C ARG A 336 -6.21 -4.73 -6.98
N PHE A 337 -5.95 -3.83 -6.03
CA PHE A 337 -4.66 -3.11 -5.97
C PHE A 337 -3.51 -3.98 -5.47
N ASP A 338 -3.77 -4.96 -4.61
CA ASP A 338 -2.78 -5.98 -4.25
C ASP A 338 -2.37 -6.82 -5.46
N ARG A 339 -3.33 -7.16 -6.33
CA ARG A 339 -3.05 -7.85 -7.59
C ARG A 339 -2.16 -7.02 -8.51
N PHE A 340 -2.46 -5.73 -8.69
CA PHE A 340 -1.60 -4.83 -9.47
C PHE A 340 -0.20 -4.71 -8.89
N LEU A 341 -0.08 -4.62 -7.56
CA LEU A 341 1.20 -4.57 -6.88
C LEU A 341 2.05 -5.83 -7.15
N GLN A 342 1.43 -7.01 -7.10
CA GLN A 342 2.10 -8.29 -7.31
C GLN A 342 2.42 -8.55 -8.78
N GLU A 343 1.43 -8.43 -9.67
CA GLU A 343 1.55 -8.83 -11.08
C GLU A 343 2.24 -7.78 -11.94
N SER A 344 2.11 -6.49 -11.61
CA SER A 344 2.55 -5.39 -12.50
C SER A 344 3.66 -4.52 -11.91
N PHE A 345 3.67 -4.29 -10.59
CA PHE A 345 4.62 -3.38 -9.95
C PHE A 345 5.74 -4.10 -9.19
N ASN A 346 5.93 -5.41 -9.43
CA ASN A 346 7.01 -6.21 -8.85
C ASN A 346 7.12 -6.11 -7.30
N ASN A 347 5.99 -5.99 -6.61
CA ASN A 347 5.93 -5.74 -5.16
C ASN A 347 6.75 -4.53 -4.68
N ASP A 348 6.87 -3.49 -5.51
CA ASP A 348 7.65 -2.30 -5.20
C ASP A 348 7.20 -1.62 -3.89
N ARG A 349 8.20 -1.23 -3.07
CA ARG A 349 7.97 -0.69 -1.73
C ARG A 349 7.24 0.64 -1.75
N LEU A 350 7.52 1.51 -2.71
CA LEU A 350 6.89 2.83 -2.84
C LEU A 350 5.39 2.66 -3.16
N PHE A 351 5.05 1.77 -4.09
CA PHE A 351 3.66 1.46 -4.42
C PHE A 351 2.94 0.82 -3.24
N LYS A 352 3.55 -0.14 -2.56
CA LYS A 352 2.98 -0.80 -1.37
C LYS A 352 2.67 0.20 -0.25
N GLN A 353 3.61 1.10 0.05
CA GLN A 353 3.42 2.13 1.08
C GLN A 353 2.34 3.14 0.69
N THR A 354 2.30 3.54 -0.58
CA THR A 354 1.30 4.48 -1.08
C THR A 354 -0.10 3.89 -1.05
N ILE A 355 -0.28 2.65 -1.51
CA ILE A 355 -1.56 1.94 -1.41
C ILE A 355 -2.01 1.85 0.06
N ALA A 356 -1.13 1.42 0.98
CA ALA A 356 -1.46 1.35 2.39
C ALA A 356 -1.86 2.71 2.98
N GLY A 357 -1.11 3.77 2.67
CA GLY A 357 -1.39 5.14 3.11
C GLY A 357 -2.70 5.69 2.55
N ASP A 358 -3.05 5.34 1.31
CA ASP A 358 -4.31 5.78 0.70
C ASP A 358 -5.52 5.07 1.33
N PHE A 359 -5.41 3.76 1.60
CA PHE A 359 -6.43 3.03 2.36
C PHE A 359 -6.62 3.59 3.77
N GLU A 360 -5.53 3.92 4.47
CA GLU A 360 -5.59 4.62 5.76
C GLU A 360 -6.26 5.98 5.60
N TYR A 361 -5.96 6.73 4.54
CA TYR A 361 -6.55 8.05 4.33
C TYR A 361 -8.08 7.98 4.15
N PHE A 362 -8.60 7.24 3.17
CA PHE A 362 -10.04 7.28 2.88
C PHE A 362 -10.89 6.50 3.88
N LEU A 363 -10.39 5.40 4.47
CA LEU A 363 -11.15 4.63 5.47
C LEU A 363 -11.55 5.49 6.67
N ASN A 364 -10.67 6.43 7.05
CA ASN A 364 -10.86 7.32 8.19
C ASN A 364 -11.60 8.63 7.84
N LEU A 365 -12.03 8.83 6.58
CA LEU A 365 -12.92 9.95 6.23
C LEU A 365 -14.35 9.73 6.73
N ASN A 366 -14.78 8.46 6.85
CA ASN A 366 -16.11 8.11 7.33
C ASN A 366 -16.06 7.66 8.79
N SER A 367 -16.72 8.43 9.66
CA SER A 367 -16.80 8.15 11.10
C SER A 367 -17.54 6.86 11.47
N ARG A 368 -18.31 6.27 10.54
CA ARG A 368 -19.04 5.01 10.68
C ARG A 368 -18.22 3.77 10.29
N SER A 369 -17.04 3.93 9.67
CA SER A 369 -16.16 2.81 9.29
C SER A 369 -15.92 1.81 10.44
N PRO A 370 -15.69 2.24 11.71
CA PRO A 370 -15.55 1.31 12.84
C PRO A 370 -16.82 0.49 13.14
N GLU A 371 -18.00 1.11 13.09
CA GLU A 371 -19.29 0.44 13.27
C GLU A 371 -19.51 -0.58 12.15
N TYR A 372 -19.29 -0.17 10.90
CA TYR A 372 -19.55 -1.00 9.72
C TYR A 372 -18.64 -2.21 9.65
N LEU A 373 -17.35 -2.06 9.97
CA LEU A 373 -16.43 -3.19 10.06
C LEU A 373 -16.87 -4.18 11.15
N SER A 374 -17.32 -3.67 12.31
CA SER A 374 -17.83 -4.50 13.38
C SER A 374 -19.11 -5.25 13.00
N LEU A 375 -20.04 -4.59 12.28
CA LEU A 375 -21.26 -5.21 11.76
C LEU A 375 -20.98 -6.25 10.68
N PHE A 376 -20.00 -6.00 9.80
CA PHE A 376 -19.56 -6.97 8.80
C PHE A 376 -19.01 -8.24 9.46
N ILE A 377 -18.15 -8.10 10.47
CA ILE A 377 -17.62 -9.25 11.22
C ILE A 377 -18.75 -9.96 12.00
N ASP A 378 -19.69 -9.21 12.60
CA ASP A 378 -20.86 -9.76 13.28
C ASP A 378 -21.78 -10.54 12.33
N ASP A 379 -21.90 -10.14 11.07
CA ASP A 379 -22.62 -10.89 10.03
C ASP A 379 -21.94 -12.23 9.75
N LYS A 380 -20.62 -12.22 9.51
CA LYS A 380 -19.85 -13.44 9.16
C LYS A 380 -19.75 -14.45 10.30
N LEU A 381 -19.90 -14.02 11.56
CA LEU A 381 -19.83 -14.89 12.75
C LEU A 381 -21.19 -15.37 13.26
N LYS A 382 -22.32 -15.07 12.60
CA LYS A 382 -23.67 -15.51 13.03
C LYS A 382 -24.09 -16.86 12.42
N LYS A 383 -24.73 -17.71 13.25
CA LYS A 383 -25.41 -18.95 12.81
C LYS A 383 -26.41 -18.63 11.70
N GLY A 384 -26.27 -19.28 10.55
CA GLY A 384 -27.21 -19.16 9.43
C GLY A 384 -26.70 -18.40 8.21
N VAL A 385 -25.41 -18.00 8.18
CA VAL A 385 -24.73 -17.65 6.92
C VAL A 385 -24.61 -18.93 6.09
N LYS A 386 -25.60 -19.18 5.23
CA LYS A 386 -25.64 -20.39 4.40
C LYS A 386 -24.59 -20.27 3.29
N GLY A 387 -23.68 -21.24 3.20
CA GLY A 387 -22.81 -21.43 2.03
C GLY A 387 -21.35 -21.05 2.18
N LEU A 388 -20.87 -20.68 3.38
CA LEU A 388 -19.42 -20.49 3.64
C LEU A 388 -18.89 -21.59 4.55
N THR A 389 -17.72 -22.12 4.21
CA THR A 389 -16.91 -23.02 5.03
C THR A 389 -16.18 -22.24 6.12
N GLU A 390 -15.74 -22.92 7.19
CA GLU A 390 -14.96 -22.28 8.26
C GLU A 390 -13.66 -21.64 7.73
N GLN A 391 -13.02 -22.26 6.72
CA GLN A 391 -11.80 -21.74 6.09
C GLN A 391 -12.05 -20.45 5.30
N GLU A 392 -13.18 -20.35 4.61
CA GLU A 392 -13.57 -19.13 3.89
C GLU A 392 -13.89 -17.99 4.87
N VAL A 393 -14.57 -18.31 5.98
CA VAL A 393 -14.81 -17.34 7.06
C VAL A 393 -13.48 -16.83 7.61
N GLU A 394 -12.52 -17.70 7.90
CA GLU A 394 -11.20 -17.29 8.39
C GLU A 394 -10.48 -16.36 7.40
N THR A 395 -10.49 -16.71 6.10
CA THR A 395 -9.89 -15.89 5.05
C THR A 395 -10.53 -14.50 4.97
N ILE A 396 -11.85 -14.41 5.14
CA ILE A 396 -12.58 -13.13 5.18
C ILE A 396 -12.19 -12.33 6.42
N LEU A 397 -12.03 -12.97 7.59
CA LEU A 397 -11.61 -12.30 8.81
C LEU A 397 -10.18 -11.75 8.69
N ASP A 398 -9.26 -12.49 8.07
CA ASP A 398 -7.89 -12.00 7.81
C ASP A 398 -7.89 -10.75 6.92
N LYS A 399 -8.71 -10.76 5.87
CA LYS A 399 -8.91 -9.59 4.99
C LYS A 399 -9.53 -8.41 5.75
N ALA A 400 -10.53 -8.66 6.61
CA ALA A 400 -11.13 -7.63 7.46
C ALA A 400 -10.10 -7.02 8.44
N MET A 401 -9.18 -7.84 8.96
CA MET A 401 -8.10 -7.37 9.84
C MET A 401 -7.09 -6.47 9.11
N VAL A 402 -6.90 -6.62 7.79
CA VAL A 402 -6.12 -5.66 7.01
C VAL A 402 -6.77 -4.27 7.01
N LEU A 403 -8.09 -4.18 6.85
CA LEU A 403 -8.80 -2.91 6.96
C LEU A 403 -8.77 -2.36 8.40
N PHE A 404 -8.91 -3.22 9.41
CA PHE A 404 -8.78 -2.84 10.82
C PHE A 404 -7.43 -2.16 11.11
N ARG A 405 -6.32 -2.65 10.52
CA ARG A 405 -5.00 -2.02 10.69
C ARG A 405 -4.94 -0.58 10.19
N PHE A 406 -5.64 -0.28 9.09
CA PHE A 406 -5.73 1.07 8.52
C PHE A 406 -6.67 2.00 9.29
N MET A 407 -7.42 1.50 10.26
CA MET A 407 -8.35 2.29 11.07
C MET A 407 -7.61 3.05 12.18
N GLN A 408 -7.95 4.32 12.35
CA GLN A 408 -7.40 5.15 13.43
C GLN A 408 -8.22 5.02 14.73
N GLU A 409 -9.56 5.02 14.66
CA GLU A 409 -10.44 4.93 15.84
C GLU A 409 -10.75 3.47 16.23
N LYS A 410 -9.72 2.69 16.61
CA LYS A 410 -9.87 1.26 16.96
C LYS A 410 -10.64 1.03 18.27
N ASP A 411 -10.64 2.00 19.17
CA ASP A 411 -11.43 2.01 20.40
C ASP A 411 -12.95 2.14 20.16
N VAL A 412 -13.35 2.90 19.14
CA VAL A 412 -14.74 2.96 18.68
C VAL A 412 -15.16 1.59 18.13
N PHE A 413 -14.29 0.96 17.33
CA PHE A 413 -14.50 -0.41 16.86
C PHE A 413 -14.64 -1.39 18.03
N GLU A 414 -13.74 -1.33 19.02
CA GLU A 414 -13.74 -2.18 20.22
C GLU A 414 -15.12 -2.17 20.90
N ARG A 415 -15.70 -0.98 21.06
CA ARG A 415 -16.99 -0.79 21.70
C ARG A 415 -18.14 -1.45 20.95
N TYR A 416 -18.23 -1.21 19.64
CA TYR A 416 -19.25 -1.86 18.81
C TYR A 416 -19.05 -3.38 18.76
N TYR A 417 -17.80 -3.84 18.59
CA TYR A 417 -17.46 -5.25 18.57
C TYR A 417 -17.86 -5.94 19.87
N LYS A 418 -17.57 -5.32 21.02
CA LYS A 418 -17.97 -5.81 22.33
C LYS A 418 -19.49 -5.95 22.47
N GLN A 419 -20.26 -4.98 21.98
CA GLN A 419 -21.73 -5.03 21.98
C GLN A 419 -22.27 -6.16 21.10
N HIS A 420 -21.70 -6.34 19.91
CA HIS A 420 -22.08 -7.40 18.99
C HIS A 420 -21.72 -8.79 19.54
N LEU A 421 -20.52 -8.95 20.08
CA LEU A 421 -20.08 -10.18 20.74
C LEU A 421 -20.99 -10.53 21.92
N ALA A 422 -21.31 -9.56 22.78
CA ALA A 422 -22.20 -9.78 23.93
C ALA A 422 -23.57 -10.33 23.48
N ARG A 423 -24.14 -9.73 22.44
CA ARG A 423 -25.41 -10.17 21.85
C ARG A 423 -25.29 -11.60 21.30
N ARG A 424 -24.21 -11.94 20.58
CA ARG A 424 -24.02 -13.29 20.02
C ARG A 424 -23.86 -14.35 21.11
N LEU A 425 -23.08 -14.08 22.15
CA LEU A 425 -22.87 -14.99 23.29
C LEU A 425 -24.17 -15.24 24.06
N LEU A 426 -24.90 -14.18 24.43
CA LEU A 426 -26.11 -14.31 25.25
C LEU A 426 -27.28 -14.96 24.52
N THR A 427 -27.35 -14.77 23.19
CA THR A 427 -28.39 -15.38 22.35
C THR A 427 -27.98 -16.72 21.74
N ASN A 428 -26.77 -17.21 22.03
CA ASN A 428 -26.19 -18.44 21.48
C ASN A 428 -26.28 -18.50 19.93
N LYS A 429 -25.96 -17.38 19.29
CA LYS A 429 -26.02 -17.18 17.83
C LYS A 429 -24.66 -17.20 17.13
N SER A 430 -23.56 -17.47 17.83
CA SER A 430 -22.23 -17.59 17.22
C SER A 430 -22.09 -18.86 16.38
N VAL A 431 -21.49 -18.80 15.19
CA VAL A 431 -21.27 -19.98 14.33
C VAL A 431 -20.43 -21.04 15.06
N SER A 432 -19.30 -20.61 15.62
CA SER A 432 -18.35 -21.46 16.33
C SER A 432 -17.62 -20.65 17.40
N ASP A 433 -17.47 -21.23 18.60
CA ASP A 433 -16.70 -20.63 19.69
C ASP A 433 -15.22 -20.50 19.32
N ASP A 434 -14.69 -21.40 18.49
CA ASP A 434 -13.29 -21.37 18.07
C ASP A 434 -13.02 -20.24 17.08
N SER A 435 -13.94 -19.97 16.14
CA SER A 435 -13.85 -18.82 15.25
C SER A 435 -13.90 -17.50 16.01
N GLU A 436 -14.71 -17.40 17.06
CA GLU A 436 -14.78 -16.20 17.92
C GLU A 436 -13.47 -15.99 18.70
N LYS A 437 -12.91 -17.06 19.29
CA LYS A 437 -11.61 -17.02 19.97
C LYS A 437 -10.47 -16.67 19.02
N ASN A 438 -10.48 -17.21 17.80
CA ASN A 438 -9.50 -16.88 16.76
C ASN A 438 -9.58 -15.38 16.42
N MET A 439 -10.78 -14.84 16.20
CA MET A 439 -10.96 -13.40 15.96
C MET A 439 -10.43 -12.53 17.10
N ILE A 440 -10.68 -12.91 18.36
CA ILE A 440 -10.09 -12.23 19.53
C ILE A 440 -8.56 -12.33 19.53
N SER A 441 -8.01 -13.50 19.18
CA SER A 441 -6.55 -13.68 19.05
C SER A 441 -5.96 -12.72 18.00
N LYS A 442 -6.61 -12.57 16.83
CA LYS A 442 -6.18 -11.61 15.81
C LYS A 442 -6.21 -10.17 16.33
N LEU A 443 -7.27 -9.77 17.05
CA LEU A 443 -7.33 -8.44 17.71
C LEU A 443 -6.24 -8.24 18.76
N LYS A 444 -5.91 -9.30 19.51
CA LYS A 444 -4.85 -9.29 20.53
C LYS A 444 -3.47 -9.09 19.91
N THR A 445 -3.19 -9.71 18.78
CA THR A 445 -1.92 -9.54 18.06
C THR A 445 -1.74 -8.10 17.60
N GLU A 446 -2.81 -7.45 17.11
CA GLU A 446 -2.74 -6.07 16.60
C GLU A 446 -2.72 -5.00 17.70
N CYS A 447 -3.51 -5.17 18.78
CA CYS A 447 -3.74 -4.14 19.80
C CYS A 447 -3.21 -4.49 21.21
N GLY A 448 -2.73 -5.71 21.40
CA GLY A 448 -2.22 -6.21 22.69
C GLY A 448 -3.29 -6.73 23.64
N CYS A 449 -2.85 -7.37 24.72
CA CYS A 449 -3.71 -8.06 25.70
C CYS A 449 -4.70 -7.14 26.43
N GLN A 450 -4.37 -5.86 26.63
CA GLN A 450 -5.26 -4.93 27.34
C GLN A 450 -6.54 -4.66 26.54
N PHE A 451 -6.43 -4.60 25.21
CA PHE A 451 -7.56 -4.39 24.31
C PHE A 451 -8.55 -5.56 24.35
N THR A 452 -8.05 -6.80 24.42
CA THR A 452 -8.90 -8.00 24.40
C THR A 452 -9.33 -8.50 25.77
N SER A 453 -8.74 -8.01 26.86
CA SER A 453 -8.96 -8.52 28.22
C SER A 453 -10.45 -8.60 28.61
N LYS A 454 -11.24 -7.58 28.29
CA LYS A 454 -12.68 -7.58 28.59
C LYS A 454 -13.45 -8.61 27.73
N LEU A 455 -13.07 -8.78 26.46
CA LEU A 455 -13.66 -9.75 25.54
C LEU A 455 -13.36 -11.19 25.97
N GLU A 456 -12.12 -11.47 26.36
CA GLU A 456 -11.70 -12.76 26.93
C GLU A 456 -12.43 -13.03 28.26
N GLY A 457 -12.64 -11.99 29.07
CA GLY A 457 -13.43 -12.04 30.31
C GLY A 457 -14.88 -12.46 30.07
N MET A 458 -15.51 -11.98 28.98
CA MET A 458 -16.88 -12.38 28.61
C MET A 458 -16.98 -13.88 28.32
N PHE A 459 -16.00 -14.48 27.63
CA PHE A 459 -15.96 -15.93 27.41
C PHE A 459 -15.79 -16.70 28.72
N ARG A 460 -14.92 -16.21 29.61
CA ARG A 460 -14.71 -16.81 30.92
C ARG A 460 -15.99 -16.81 31.76
N ASP A 461 -16.72 -15.70 31.75
CA ASP A 461 -18.01 -15.59 32.43
C ASP A 461 -19.03 -16.59 31.87
N MET A 462 -19.09 -16.80 30.56
CA MET A 462 -19.97 -17.82 29.95
C MET A 462 -19.62 -19.23 30.41
N SER A 463 -18.34 -19.62 30.37
CA SER A 463 -17.90 -20.93 30.85
C SER A 463 -18.20 -21.13 32.33
N ILE A 464 -17.81 -20.17 33.18
CA ILE A 464 -18.05 -20.24 34.64
C ILE A 464 -19.54 -20.31 34.92
N SER A 465 -20.35 -19.51 34.25
CA SER A 465 -21.79 -19.49 34.48
C SER A 465 -22.47 -20.80 34.09
N ASN A 466 -22.01 -21.47 33.04
CA ASN A 466 -22.52 -22.80 32.68
C ASN A 466 -22.21 -23.81 33.78
N THR A 467 -20.96 -23.84 34.26
CA THR A 467 -20.55 -24.69 35.39
C THR A 467 -21.37 -24.40 36.65
N THR A 468 -21.55 -23.12 37.00
CA THR A 468 -22.37 -22.72 38.17
C THR A 468 -23.83 -23.16 38.02
N MET A 469 -24.38 -23.15 36.80
CA MET A 469 -25.75 -23.65 36.57
C MET A 469 -25.84 -25.17 36.71
N ASP A 470 -24.83 -25.92 36.30
CA ASP A 470 -24.80 -27.38 36.50
C ASP A 470 -24.68 -27.73 37.99
N GLU A 471 -23.84 -27.02 38.72
CA GLU A 471 -23.75 -27.14 40.19
C GLU A 471 -25.08 -26.78 40.87
N PHE A 472 -25.78 -25.74 40.39
CA PHE A 472 -27.09 -25.37 40.92
C PHE A 472 -28.13 -26.48 40.67
N ARG A 473 -28.16 -27.07 39.47
CA ARG A 473 -29.06 -28.20 39.16
C ARG A 473 -28.79 -29.40 40.06
N GLN A 474 -27.51 -29.72 40.31
CA GLN A 474 -27.13 -30.78 41.25
C GLN A 474 -27.56 -30.45 42.68
N HIS A 475 -27.41 -29.20 43.12
CA HIS A 475 -27.87 -28.76 44.43
C HIS A 475 -29.39 -28.91 44.61
N LEU A 476 -30.18 -28.56 43.59
CA LEU A 476 -31.64 -28.76 43.61
C LEU A 476 -32.01 -30.24 43.72
N GLN A 477 -31.32 -31.11 42.99
CA GLN A 477 -31.53 -32.56 43.07
C GLN A 477 -31.16 -33.13 44.45
N ALA A 478 -30.05 -32.67 45.04
CA ALA A 478 -29.57 -33.14 46.34
C ALA A 478 -30.41 -32.65 47.53
N THR A 479 -30.92 -31.41 47.46
CA THR A 479 -31.69 -30.80 48.56
C THR A 479 -33.20 -30.99 48.42
N GLY A 480 -33.70 -31.37 47.25
CA GLY A 480 -35.13 -31.48 46.97
C GLY A 480 -35.87 -30.13 46.92
N VAL A 481 -35.15 -29.00 46.88
CA VAL A 481 -35.74 -27.67 46.79
C VAL A 481 -36.45 -27.49 45.45
N SER A 482 -37.75 -27.18 45.48
CA SER A 482 -38.58 -26.98 44.28
C SER A 482 -38.56 -25.53 43.81
N LEU A 483 -38.47 -25.33 42.49
CA LEU A 483 -38.59 -24.01 41.84
C LEU A 483 -40.06 -23.64 41.48
N GLY A 484 -41.04 -24.40 41.94
CA GLY A 484 -42.46 -24.09 41.71
C GLY A 484 -42.89 -24.22 40.24
N GLY A 485 -42.31 -25.18 39.50
CA GLY A 485 -42.64 -25.42 38.09
C GLY A 485 -41.93 -24.51 37.08
N VAL A 486 -41.01 -23.64 37.53
CA VAL A 486 -40.19 -22.79 36.67
C VAL A 486 -38.88 -23.50 36.31
N ASP A 487 -38.61 -23.65 35.01
CA ASP A 487 -37.27 -24.02 34.52
C ASP A 487 -36.40 -22.77 34.41
N LEU A 488 -35.40 -22.64 35.30
CA LEU A 488 -34.57 -21.46 35.43
C LEU A 488 -33.15 -21.71 34.91
N THR A 489 -32.72 -20.85 33.98
CA THR A 489 -31.31 -20.75 33.57
C THR A 489 -30.82 -19.33 33.82
N VAL A 490 -29.79 -19.18 34.65
CA VAL A 490 -29.19 -17.88 34.97
C VAL A 490 -27.80 -17.77 34.35
N ARG A 491 -27.50 -16.60 33.79
CA ARG A 491 -26.15 -16.24 33.35
C ARG A 491 -25.58 -15.15 34.23
N VAL A 492 -24.52 -15.46 34.98
CA VAL A 492 -23.85 -14.50 35.87
C VAL A 492 -22.69 -13.84 35.13
N LEU A 493 -22.73 -12.51 35.03
CA LEU A 493 -21.82 -11.70 34.22
C LEU A 493 -21.02 -10.73 35.10
N THR A 494 -19.72 -10.60 34.86
CA THR A 494 -18.86 -9.67 35.62
C THR A 494 -19.11 -8.23 35.19
N THR A 495 -19.44 -7.36 36.15
CA THR A 495 -19.65 -5.92 35.89
C THR A 495 -18.37 -5.28 35.36
N GLY A 496 -18.47 -4.50 34.28
CA GLY A 496 -17.33 -3.87 33.60
C GLY A 496 -16.79 -4.65 32.40
N TYR A 497 -16.95 -5.98 32.36
CA TYR A 497 -16.60 -6.79 31.18
C TYR A 497 -17.66 -6.75 30.10
N TRP A 498 -18.93 -6.62 30.48
CA TRP A 498 -20.05 -6.62 29.56
C TRP A 498 -20.54 -5.20 29.24
N PRO A 499 -21.14 -4.97 28.07
CA PRO A 499 -21.79 -3.71 27.76
C PRO A 499 -23.11 -3.64 28.53
N THR A 500 -23.10 -2.98 29.69
CA THR A 500 -24.30 -2.76 30.52
C THR A 500 -24.74 -1.29 30.45
N GLN A 501 -26.05 -1.06 30.59
CA GLN A 501 -26.58 0.30 30.74
C GLN A 501 -26.16 0.89 32.09
N SER A 502 -26.05 2.21 32.17
CA SER A 502 -25.67 2.94 33.38
C SER A 502 -26.70 2.78 34.52
N ALA A 503 -27.96 2.52 34.16
CA ALA A 503 -29.05 2.23 35.08
C ALA A 503 -29.82 1.01 34.58
N THR A 504 -30.07 0.06 35.48
CA THR A 504 -30.92 -1.11 35.18
C THR A 504 -32.37 -0.65 35.10
N PRO A 505 -33.09 -0.91 33.99
CA PRO A 505 -34.52 -0.66 33.91
C PRO A 505 -35.25 -1.38 35.05
N LYS A 506 -36.11 -0.63 35.76
CA LYS A 506 -36.99 -1.23 36.76
C LYS A 506 -37.99 -2.17 36.08
N CYS A 507 -38.38 -3.21 36.81
CA CYS A 507 -39.35 -4.20 36.36
C CYS A 507 -39.82 -5.03 37.55
N ASN A 508 -41.12 -5.08 37.80
CA ASN A 508 -41.74 -5.92 38.80
C ASN A 508 -41.94 -7.34 38.23
N ILE A 509 -40.97 -8.22 38.47
CA ILE A 509 -41.04 -9.61 38.00
C ILE A 509 -42.19 -10.36 38.69
N PRO A 510 -42.97 -11.18 37.96
CA PRO A 510 -44.03 -12.00 38.55
C PRO A 510 -43.53 -12.92 39.69
N PRO A 511 -44.41 -13.28 40.66
CA PRO A 511 -43.99 -13.99 41.87
C PRO A 511 -43.25 -15.32 41.64
N ALA A 512 -43.70 -16.15 40.70
CA ALA A 512 -43.09 -17.46 40.43
C ALA A 512 -41.63 -17.36 39.93
N PRO A 513 -41.30 -16.63 38.84
CA PRO A 513 -39.91 -16.44 38.42
C PRO A 513 -39.08 -15.66 39.45
N ARG A 514 -39.67 -14.73 40.21
CA ARG A 514 -38.98 -14.03 41.31
C ARG A 514 -38.54 -15.00 42.41
N HIS A 515 -39.42 -15.91 42.81
CA HIS A 515 -39.11 -16.92 43.81
C HIS A 515 -37.98 -17.85 43.36
N ALA A 516 -38.05 -18.36 42.12
CA ALA A 516 -37.00 -19.20 41.55
C ALA A 516 -35.64 -18.48 41.52
N PHE A 517 -35.62 -17.19 41.14
CA PHE A 517 -34.40 -16.39 41.16
C PHE A 517 -33.84 -16.17 42.57
N GLU A 518 -34.68 -15.96 43.58
CA GLU A 518 -34.22 -15.79 44.97
C GLU A 518 -33.60 -17.08 45.55
N ILE A 519 -34.09 -18.26 45.15
CA ILE A 519 -33.45 -19.54 45.47
C ILE A 519 -32.04 -19.60 44.86
N PHE A 520 -31.91 -19.29 43.57
CA PHE A 520 -30.61 -19.22 42.90
C PHE A 520 -29.68 -18.20 43.56
N ARG A 521 -30.20 -17.02 43.91
CA ARG A 521 -29.44 -15.93 44.54
C ARG A 521 -28.84 -16.38 45.88
N ARG A 522 -29.62 -17.06 46.72
CA ARG A 522 -29.13 -17.61 48.00
C ARG A 522 -28.04 -18.65 47.80
N PHE A 523 -28.24 -19.57 46.86
CA PHE A 523 -27.23 -20.55 46.47
C PHE A 523 -25.92 -19.87 46.03
N TYR A 524 -26.00 -18.89 45.14
CA TYR A 524 -24.83 -18.19 44.61
C TYR A 524 -24.08 -17.41 45.70
N LEU A 525 -24.79 -16.66 46.54
CA LEU A 525 -24.19 -15.82 47.59
C LEU A 525 -23.60 -16.64 48.74
N ALA A 526 -24.14 -17.84 49.01
CA ALA A 526 -23.54 -18.76 49.97
C ALA A 526 -22.16 -19.25 49.52
N LYS A 527 -21.96 -19.47 48.21
CA LYS A 527 -20.68 -19.88 47.62
C LYS A 527 -19.73 -18.73 47.35
N HIS A 528 -20.26 -17.52 47.11
CA HIS A 528 -19.48 -16.34 46.74
C HIS A 528 -19.76 -15.17 47.69
N SER A 529 -19.17 -15.25 48.89
CA SER A 529 -19.26 -14.19 49.91
C SER A 529 -18.69 -12.86 49.41
N GLY A 530 -19.30 -11.75 49.82
CA GLY A 530 -18.88 -10.39 49.44
C GLY A 530 -19.31 -9.93 48.04
N ARG A 531 -20.08 -10.72 47.29
CA ARG A 531 -20.63 -10.32 45.98
C ARG A 531 -22.05 -9.77 46.08
N GLN A 532 -22.43 -8.94 45.11
CA GLN A 532 -23.79 -8.48 44.92
C GLN A 532 -24.28 -8.89 43.52
N LEU A 533 -25.49 -9.45 43.45
CA LEU A 533 -26.16 -9.77 42.19
C LEU A 533 -27.17 -8.68 41.84
N THR A 534 -27.08 -8.18 40.60
CA THR A 534 -28.04 -7.24 40.02
C THR A 534 -28.66 -7.87 38.78
N LEU A 535 -29.98 -8.02 38.76
CA LEU A 535 -30.70 -8.68 37.68
C LEU A 535 -30.96 -7.72 36.51
N GLN A 536 -30.57 -8.11 35.30
CA GLN A 536 -30.72 -7.29 34.08
C GLN A 536 -31.99 -7.69 33.31
N HIS A 537 -33.13 -7.10 33.66
CA HIS A 537 -34.45 -7.47 33.11
C HIS A 537 -34.52 -7.41 31.57
N HIS A 538 -33.92 -6.39 30.97
CA HIS A 538 -33.97 -6.18 29.51
C HIS A 538 -33.19 -7.22 28.68
N MET A 539 -32.33 -8.03 29.32
CA MET A 539 -31.47 -9.01 28.64
C MET A 539 -32.02 -10.45 28.71
N GLY A 540 -33.13 -10.65 29.42
CA GLY A 540 -33.74 -11.97 29.64
C GLY A 540 -34.80 -12.35 28.60
N SER A 541 -35.13 -13.64 28.58
CA SER A 541 -36.22 -14.21 27.79
C SER A 541 -36.92 -15.31 28.58
N ALA A 542 -38.17 -15.58 28.24
CA ALA A 542 -38.99 -16.64 28.84
C ALA A 542 -39.81 -17.36 27.77
N ASP A 543 -40.06 -18.64 28.00
CA ASP A 543 -41.03 -19.44 27.26
C ASP A 543 -42.30 -19.56 28.12
N LEU A 544 -43.45 -19.10 27.60
CA LEU A 544 -44.73 -19.12 28.29
C LEU A 544 -45.69 -20.10 27.64
N ASN A 545 -46.32 -20.95 28.45
CA ASN A 545 -47.45 -21.77 28.00
C ASN A 545 -48.71 -20.89 27.96
N ALA A 546 -49.16 -20.54 26.76
CA ALA A 546 -50.35 -19.73 26.54
C ALA A 546 -51.53 -20.59 26.09
N THR A 547 -52.70 -20.36 26.69
CA THR A 547 -53.95 -21.02 26.34
C THR A 547 -54.94 -19.94 25.89
N PHE A 548 -55.43 -20.05 24.65
CA PHE A 548 -56.42 -19.16 24.06
C PHE A 548 -57.74 -19.90 23.91
N TYR A 549 -58.84 -19.28 24.30
CA TYR A 549 -60.15 -19.93 24.42
C TYR A 549 -61.04 -19.74 23.18
N GLY A 550 -60.64 -18.86 22.25
CA GLY A 550 -61.40 -18.59 21.03
C GLY A 550 -62.68 -17.77 21.27
N PRO A 551 -63.43 -17.46 20.20
CA PRO A 551 -64.68 -16.72 20.34
C PRO A 551 -65.70 -17.57 21.12
N VAL A 552 -66.22 -17.01 22.21
CA VAL A 552 -67.30 -17.61 23.00
C VAL A 552 -68.58 -17.59 22.14
N LYS A 553 -69.13 -18.76 21.81
CA LYS A 553 -70.47 -18.88 21.17
C LYS A 553 -71.49 -19.25 22.24
N LYS A 554 -72.59 -18.47 22.36
CA LYS A 554 -73.80 -18.89 23.09
C LYS A 554 -74.76 -19.66 22.17
N GLU A 555 -75.64 -20.48 22.75
CA GLU A 555 -76.60 -21.35 22.04
C GLU A 555 -77.66 -20.63 21.19
N ASP A 556 -77.74 -19.30 21.21
CA ASP A 556 -78.75 -18.53 20.45
C ASP A 556 -78.15 -17.58 19.37
N GLY A 557 -76.96 -17.91 18.85
CA GLY A 557 -76.42 -17.29 17.62
C GLY A 557 -76.07 -15.80 17.68
N SER A 558 -76.22 -15.12 18.81
CA SER A 558 -75.88 -13.70 19.00
C SER A 558 -74.51 -13.53 19.69
N GLU A 559 -73.64 -12.71 19.10
CA GLU A 559 -72.35 -12.32 19.67
C GLU A 559 -72.55 -11.21 20.71
N VAL A 560 -72.15 -11.43 21.98
CA VAL A 560 -72.03 -10.34 22.96
C VAL A 560 -70.77 -10.50 23.81
N GLY A 561 -70.19 -9.32 24.09
CA GLY A 561 -69.05 -8.98 24.93
C GLY A 561 -68.66 -9.90 26.10
N VAL A 562 -67.35 -9.82 26.34
CA VAL A 562 -66.54 -10.40 27.41
C VAL A 562 -67.27 -10.48 28.75
N GLY A 563 -67.44 -11.71 29.26
CA GLY A 563 -68.04 -12.01 30.56
C GLY A 563 -67.87 -13.49 30.88
N GLY A 564 -67.31 -13.77 32.05
CA GLY A 564 -66.81 -15.09 32.43
C GLY A 564 -67.84 -16.22 32.59
N ALA A 565 -67.26 -17.41 32.69
CA ALA A 565 -67.77 -18.71 33.12
C ALA A 565 -68.36 -19.67 32.06
N GLN A 566 -67.75 -20.87 32.07
CA GLN A 566 -68.09 -22.14 31.43
C GLN A 566 -67.91 -22.23 29.90
N VAL A 567 -66.66 -22.53 29.50
CA VAL A 567 -66.30 -23.02 28.17
C VAL A 567 -66.67 -24.50 28.08
N THR A 568 -67.84 -24.82 27.54
CA THR A 568 -68.12 -26.15 26.97
C THR A 568 -67.37 -26.26 25.64
N GLY A 569 -66.63 -27.36 25.48
CA GLY A 569 -65.48 -27.46 24.57
C GLY A 569 -65.77 -27.26 23.08
N SER A 570 -64.76 -26.72 22.38
CA SER A 570 -64.31 -27.23 21.07
C SER A 570 -63.07 -26.50 20.50
N ASN A 571 -62.61 -25.35 20.99
CA ASN A 571 -61.56 -24.58 20.28
C ASN A 571 -60.46 -23.94 21.17
N THR A 572 -60.10 -24.60 22.27
CA THR A 572 -58.95 -24.18 23.09
C THR A 572 -57.64 -24.43 22.35
N ARG A 573 -56.88 -23.37 22.08
CA ARG A 573 -55.60 -23.42 21.37
C ARG A 573 -54.45 -23.19 22.34
N LYS A 574 -53.44 -24.05 22.29
CA LYS A 574 -52.25 -23.96 23.15
C LYS A 574 -51.03 -23.62 22.31
N HIS A 575 -50.24 -22.67 22.79
CA HIS A 575 -48.98 -22.26 22.17
C HIS A 575 -47.90 -22.06 23.23
N ILE A 576 -46.64 -22.24 22.84
CA ILE A 576 -45.48 -21.81 23.64
C ILE A 576 -45.01 -20.48 23.07
N LEU A 577 -45.16 -19.39 23.82
CA LEU A 577 -44.72 -18.06 23.42
C LEU A 577 -43.30 -17.82 23.91
N GLN A 578 -42.36 -17.60 22.99
CA GLN A 578 -41.01 -17.17 23.34
C GLN A 578 -40.96 -15.65 23.33
N VAL A 579 -40.76 -15.05 24.49
CA VAL A 579 -40.88 -13.62 24.75
C VAL A 579 -39.68 -13.09 25.53
N SER A 580 -39.45 -11.78 25.49
CA SER A 580 -38.56 -11.07 26.41
C SER A 580 -39.14 -11.01 27.83
N THR A 581 -38.31 -10.74 28.83
CA THR A 581 -38.76 -10.59 30.23
C THR A 581 -39.82 -9.48 30.40
N PHE A 582 -39.71 -8.36 29.67
CA PHE A 582 -40.74 -7.31 29.71
C PHE A 582 -42.07 -7.79 29.15
N GLN A 583 -42.06 -8.43 27.98
CA GLN A 583 -43.27 -9.02 27.40
C GLN A 583 -43.87 -10.10 28.32
N MET A 584 -43.05 -10.94 28.97
CA MET A 584 -43.52 -11.90 29.96
C MET A 584 -44.25 -11.19 31.11
N THR A 585 -43.64 -10.15 31.67
CA THR A 585 -44.19 -9.41 32.80
C THR A 585 -45.54 -8.78 32.46
N ILE A 586 -45.67 -8.21 31.25
CA ILE A 586 -46.94 -7.68 30.72
C ILE A 586 -47.98 -8.78 30.56
N LEU A 587 -47.64 -9.89 29.88
CA LEU A 587 -48.59 -10.96 29.60
C LEU A 587 -49.12 -11.64 30.86
N MET A 588 -48.30 -11.74 31.90
CA MET A 588 -48.69 -12.36 33.16
C MET A 588 -49.76 -11.56 33.93
N LEU A 589 -49.89 -10.25 33.68
CA LEU A 589 -50.95 -9.42 34.27
C LEU A 589 -52.34 -9.89 33.85
N PHE A 590 -52.48 -10.35 32.60
CA PHE A 590 -53.76 -10.76 32.03
C PHE A 590 -54.35 -12.06 32.63
N ASN A 591 -53.60 -12.74 33.50
CA ASN A 591 -54.17 -13.83 34.32
C ASN A 591 -55.01 -13.31 35.49
N ASN A 592 -54.88 -12.03 35.85
CA ASN A 592 -55.59 -11.41 36.98
C ASN A 592 -56.78 -10.55 36.52
N ARG A 593 -56.65 -9.83 35.39
CA ARG A 593 -57.70 -9.00 34.79
C ARG A 593 -57.71 -9.12 33.28
N GLU A 594 -58.88 -8.99 32.68
CA GLU A 594 -59.05 -9.14 31.22
C GLU A 594 -58.59 -7.91 30.42
N LYS A 595 -58.65 -6.72 31.02
CA LYS A 595 -58.34 -5.45 30.37
C LYS A 595 -57.43 -4.60 31.24
N TYR A 596 -56.50 -3.90 30.59
CA TYR A 596 -55.59 -2.95 31.23
C TYR A 596 -55.37 -1.73 30.33
N THR A 597 -55.32 -0.54 30.92
CA THR A 597 -54.82 0.68 30.27
C THR A 597 -53.30 0.69 30.21
N PHE A 598 -52.72 1.51 29.33
CA PHE A 598 -51.27 1.70 29.24
C PHE A 598 -50.64 2.07 30.60
N GLU A 599 -51.27 2.98 31.33
CA GLU A 599 -50.82 3.51 32.62
C GLU A 599 -50.89 2.46 33.72
N GLU A 600 -51.94 1.63 33.75
CA GLU A 600 -52.02 0.52 34.72
C GLU A 600 -50.92 -0.52 34.47
N ILE A 601 -50.65 -0.86 33.21
CA ILE A 601 -49.54 -1.75 32.86
C ILE A 601 -48.22 -1.11 33.30
N GLN A 602 -48.03 0.19 33.05
CA GLN A 602 -46.80 0.89 33.44
C GLN A 602 -46.61 0.89 34.96
N GLN A 603 -47.65 1.21 35.73
CA GLN A 603 -47.59 1.26 37.19
C GLN A 603 -47.35 -0.12 37.81
N GLU A 604 -48.03 -1.17 37.33
CA GLU A 604 -47.91 -2.51 37.89
C GLU A 604 -46.60 -3.18 37.51
N THR A 605 -46.11 -2.97 36.29
CA THR A 605 -44.85 -3.55 35.83
C THR A 605 -43.62 -2.72 36.18
N ASP A 606 -43.76 -1.42 36.46
CA ASP A 606 -42.67 -0.46 36.67
C ASP A 606 -41.66 -0.43 35.51
N ILE A 607 -42.10 -0.80 34.29
CA ILE A 607 -41.25 -0.78 33.09
C ILE A 607 -41.15 0.66 32.57
N PRO A 608 -39.95 1.17 32.24
CA PRO A 608 -39.80 2.49 31.64
C PRO A 608 -40.60 2.65 30.34
N GLU A 609 -41.22 3.81 30.16
CA GLU A 609 -42.16 4.10 29.07
C GLU A 609 -41.65 3.68 27.69
N ARG A 610 -40.40 4.03 27.35
CA ARG A 610 -39.76 3.69 26.07
C ARG A 610 -39.73 2.18 25.81
N GLU A 611 -39.39 1.39 26.82
CA GLU A 611 -39.30 -0.07 26.70
C GLU A 611 -40.68 -0.72 26.74
N LEU A 612 -41.60 -0.15 27.53
CA LEU A 612 -43.00 -0.60 27.59
C LEU A 612 -43.70 -0.44 26.24
N VAL A 613 -43.56 0.72 25.59
CA VAL A 613 -44.09 0.99 24.26
C VAL A 613 -43.56 -0.04 23.25
N ARG A 614 -42.25 -0.30 23.24
CA ARG A 614 -41.64 -1.31 22.34
C ARG A 614 -42.18 -2.70 22.58
N ALA A 615 -42.32 -3.10 23.85
CA ALA A 615 -42.87 -4.40 24.22
C ALA A 615 -44.35 -4.52 23.79
N LEU A 616 -45.19 -3.54 24.09
CA LEU A 616 -46.61 -3.56 23.70
C LEU A 616 -46.81 -3.46 22.19
N GLN A 617 -45.97 -2.72 21.46
CA GLN A 617 -46.01 -2.66 19.99
C GLN A 617 -45.81 -4.05 19.39
N SER A 618 -44.85 -4.83 19.91
CA SER A 618 -44.62 -6.20 19.43
C SER A 618 -45.77 -7.16 19.76
N LEU A 619 -46.46 -6.95 20.89
CA LEU A 619 -47.55 -7.80 21.35
C LEU A 619 -48.90 -7.48 20.69
N ALA A 620 -49.18 -6.20 20.38
CA ALA A 620 -50.49 -5.74 19.91
C ALA A 620 -50.49 -5.23 18.46
N CYS A 621 -49.38 -4.63 18.00
CA CYS A 621 -49.28 -3.96 16.70
C CYS A 621 -48.41 -4.72 15.68
N GLY A 622 -47.81 -5.85 16.07
CA GLY A 622 -46.89 -6.65 15.27
C GLY A 622 -47.51 -7.35 14.05
N LYS A 623 -46.87 -8.41 13.54
CA LYS A 623 -47.47 -9.24 12.47
C LYS A 623 -48.70 -9.97 13.02
N PRO A 624 -49.76 -10.22 12.23
CA PRO A 624 -50.95 -10.96 12.71
C PRO A 624 -50.62 -12.27 13.42
N THR A 625 -49.58 -12.98 12.97
CA THR A 625 -49.05 -14.22 13.55
C THR A 625 -48.28 -14.04 14.88
N GLN A 626 -48.17 -12.81 15.39
CA GLN A 626 -47.50 -12.45 16.64
C GLN A 626 -48.37 -11.56 17.56
N ARG A 627 -49.56 -11.13 17.10
CA ARG A 627 -50.48 -10.26 17.86
C ARG A 627 -51.25 -11.04 18.91
N VAL A 628 -50.63 -11.22 20.07
CA VAL A 628 -51.25 -11.90 21.22
C VAL A 628 -52.15 -10.98 22.05
N LEU A 629 -52.03 -9.66 21.88
CA LEU A 629 -52.93 -8.66 22.46
C LEU A 629 -53.69 -7.90 21.36
N THR A 630 -54.85 -7.36 21.71
CA THR A 630 -55.57 -6.34 20.93
C THR A 630 -55.47 -4.99 21.64
N LYS A 631 -55.63 -3.90 20.88
CA LYS A 631 -55.54 -2.52 21.38
C LYS A 631 -56.76 -1.71 20.92
N GLU A 632 -57.30 -0.91 21.82
CA GLU A 632 -58.37 0.06 21.56
C GLU A 632 -57.91 1.47 21.98
N PRO A 633 -57.98 2.48 21.08
CA PRO A 633 -58.34 2.43 19.66
C PRO A 633 -57.31 1.66 18.80
N LYS A 634 -57.75 1.15 17.65
CA LYS A 634 -56.89 0.45 16.68
C LYS A 634 -56.01 1.46 15.93
N SER A 635 -54.79 1.68 16.42
CA SER A 635 -53.76 2.51 15.76
C SER A 635 -52.38 1.84 15.89
N LYS A 636 -51.40 2.33 15.12
CA LYS A 636 -50.01 1.84 15.20
C LYS A 636 -49.27 2.43 16.41
N GLU A 637 -49.73 3.55 16.93
CA GLU A 637 -49.11 4.28 18.03
C GLU A 637 -49.65 3.77 19.38
N ILE A 638 -48.80 3.88 20.40
CA ILE A 638 -49.15 3.53 21.77
C ILE A 638 -49.04 4.80 22.59
N GLU A 639 -50.15 5.18 23.20
CA GLU A 639 -50.33 6.41 23.96
C GLU A 639 -51.04 6.07 25.27
N ASN A 640 -51.01 7.03 26.17
CA ASN A 640 -51.78 7.06 27.41
C ASN A 640 -53.28 6.88 27.13
N GLY A 641 -53.96 6.10 27.97
CA GLY A 641 -55.39 5.78 27.83
C GLY A 641 -55.72 4.63 26.87
N HIS A 642 -54.74 4.12 26.09
CA HIS A 642 -54.98 2.95 25.25
C HIS A 642 -55.26 1.69 26.09
N ILE A 643 -56.30 0.95 25.73
CA ILE A 643 -56.73 -0.26 26.44
C ILE A 643 -56.21 -1.49 25.68
N PHE A 644 -55.66 -2.44 26.42
CA PHE A 644 -55.13 -3.71 25.92
C PHE A 644 -55.94 -4.88 26.48
N THR A 645 -56.24 -5.86 25.63
CA THR A 645 -56.92 -7.11 26.02
C THR A 645 -56.29 -8.32 25.31
N VAL A 646 -56.51 -9.53 25.83
CA VAL A 646 -56.00 -10.76 25.21
C VAL A 646 -56.68 -11.00 23.87
N ASN A 647 -55.90 -11.30 22.83
CA ASN A 647 -56.43 -11.66 21.52
C ASN A 647 -56.79 -13.16 21.47
N ASP A 648 -57.97 -13.54 21.95
CA ASP A 648 -58.44 -14.93 21.88
C ASP A 648 -58.62 -15.44 20.44
N GLN A 649 -58.61 -14.57 19.43
CA GLN A 649 -58.63 -14.96 18.01
C GLN A 649 -57.24 -15.32 17.47
N PHE A 650 -56.17 -15.16 18.26
CA PHE A 650 -54.79 -15.43 17.84
C PHE A 650 -54.59 -16.83 17.23
N THR A 651 -53.97 -16.89 16.06
CA THR A 651 -53.61 -18.15 15.38
C THR A 651 -52.19 -18.11 14.85
N SER A 652 -51.52 -19.26 14.91
CA SER A 652 -50.18 -19.45 14.34
C SER A 652 -50.06 -20.86 13.78
N LYS A 653 -49.35 -20.99 12.65
CA LYS A 653 -48.97 -22.30 12.08
C LYS A 653 -47.95 -23.05 12.95
N LEU A 654 -47.22 -22.33 13.81
CA LEU A 654 -46.20 -22.88 14.70
C LEU A 654 -46.77 -23.04 16.11
N HIS A 655 -46.56 -24.22 16.72
CA HIS A 655 -46.91 -24.46 18.12
C HIS A 655 -46.06 -23.59 19.07
N ARG A 656 -44.75 -23.48 18.78
CA ARG A 656 -43.83 -22.57 19.48
C ARG A 656 -43.69 -21.28 18.67
N VAL A 657 -44.20 -20.18 19.19
CA VAL A 657 -44.25 -18.88 18.52
C VAL A 657 -43.23 -17.96 19.13
N LYS A 658 -42.30 -17.47 18.31
CA LYS A 658 -41.34 -16.45 18.74
C LYS A 658 -41.91 -15.05 18.49
N ILE A 659 -42.22 -14.33 19.58
CA ILE A 659 -42.63 -12.94 19.52
C ILE A 659 -41.38 -12.09 19.57
N GLN A 660 -40.92 -11.68 18.38
CA GLN A 660 -39.77 -10.79 18.31
C GLN A 660 -40.19 -9.42 18.80
N THR A 661 -39.48 -8.88 19.79
CA THR A 661 -39.53 -7.44 20.09
C THR A 661 -39.23 -6.67 18.81
N VAL A 662 -39.89 -5.52 18.61
CA VAL A 662 -39.62 -4.65 17.47
C VAL A 662 -38.15 -4.26 17.56
N ALA A 663 -37.32 -4.89 16.72
CA ALA A 663 -35.90 -4.65 16.73
C ALA A 663 -35.64 -3.23 16.23
N ALA A 664 -34.66 -2.54 16.82
CA ALA A 664 -33.98 -1.47 16.12
C ALA A 664 -33.51 -2.02 14.75
N LYS A 665 -33.65 -1.22 13.69
CA LYS A 665 -33.08 -1.50 12.36
C LYS A 665 -31.59 -1.90 12.54
N GLN A 666 -31.03 -2.69 11.63
CA GLN A 666 -29.63 -3.15 11.71
C GLN A 666 -28.68 -1.96 12.05
N GLY A 667 -28.08 -1.97 13.24
CA GLY A 667 -27.24 -0.89 13.77
C GLY A 667 -27.89 -0.12 14.92
N GLU A 668 -27.15 0.82 15.49
CA GLU A 668 -27.70 1.75 16.48
C GLU A 668 -28.51 2.86 15.77
N SER A 669 -29.55 3.39 16.43
CA SER A 669 -30.20 4.62 15.96
C SER A 669 -29.26 5.83 16.14
N ASP A 670 -29.46 6.91 15.40
CA ASP A 670 -28.56 8.09 15.51
C ASP A 670 -28.43 8.66 16.94
N PRO A 671 -29.48 8.69 17.77
CA PRO A 671 -29.34 9.04 19.19
C PRO A 671 -28.44 8.06 19.97
N GLU A 672 -28.60 6.76 19.74
CA GLU A 672 -27.79 5.71 20.38
C GLU A 672 -26.32 5.80 19.94
N ARG A 673 -26.06 6.04 18.65
CA ARG A 673 -24.70 6.28 18.12
C ARG A 673 -24.03 7.47 18.79
N LYS A 674 -24.76 8.58 18.97
CA LYS A 674 -24.25 9.77 19.66
C LYS A 674 -23.90 9.46 21.11
N GLU A 675 -24.73 8.69 21.80
CA GLU A 675 -24.46 8.24 23.18
C GLU A 675 -23.22 7.33 23.23
N THR A 676 -23.12 6.36 22.32
CA THR A 676 -21.96 5.47 22.19
C THR A 676 -20.68 6.26 21.96
N ARG A 677 -20.72 7.24 21.04
CA ARG A 677 -19.59 8.13 20.74
C ARG A 677 -19.19 8.97 21.96
N GLN A 678 -20.16 9.58 22.64
CA GLN A 678 -19.90 10.39 23.84
C GLN A 678 -19.20 9.57 24.92
N LYS A 679 -19.64 8.34 25.15
CA LYS A 679 -19.01 7.46 26.14
C LYS A 679 -17.57 7.09 25.75
N VAL A 680 -17.28 6.86 24.46
CA VAL A 680 -15.90 6.65 24.00
C VAL A 680 -15.05 7.90 24.25
N ASP A 681 -15.56 9.08 23.94
CA ASP A 681 -14.84 10.34 24.15
C ASP A 681 -14.60 10.62 25.64
N ASP A 682 -15.51 10.20 26.53
CA ASP A 682 -15.31 10.24 27.98
C ASP A 682 -14.24 9.24 28.44
N ASP A 683 -14.23 8.02 27.92
CA ASP A 683 -13.19 7.02 28.20
C ASP A 683 -11.81 7.53 27.75
N ARG A 684 -11.71 8.13 26.55
CA ARG A 684 -10.48 8.72 26.00
C ARG A 684 -9.87 9.78 26.92
N LYS A 685 -10.68 10.59 27.61
CA LYS A 685 -10.17 11.60 28.56
C LYS A 685 -9.34 10.94 29.66
N HIS A 686 -9.86 9.87 30.25
CA HIS A 686 -9.18 9.13 31.32
C HIS A 686 -7.94 8.41 30.80
N GLU A 687 -7.99 7.85 29.60
CA GLU A 687 -6.84 7.18 28.98
C GLU A 687 -5.69 8.14 28.67
N ILE A 688 -6.00 9.34 28.17
CA ILE A 688 -5.02 10.40 27.92
C ILE A 688 -4.38 10.84 29.24
N GLU A 689 -5.18 11.08 30.27
CA GLU A 689 -4.67 11.46 31.60
C GLU A 689 -3.75 10.38 32.19
N ALA A 690 -4.15 9.12 32.11
CA ALA A 690 -3.34 8.00 32.57
C ALA A 690 -2.03 7.86 31.78
N ALA A 691 -2.04 8.08 30.46
CA ALA A 691 -0.84 8.09 29.63
C ALA A 691 0.12 9.23 30.05
N ILE A 692 -0.40 10.46 30.18
CA ILE A 692 0.38 11.62 30.63
C ILE A 692 1.04 11.35 31.98
N VAL A 693 0.27 10.87 32.97
CA VAL A 693 0.76 10.59 34.32
C VAL A 693 1.84 9.51 34.30
N ARG A 694 1.65 8.41 33.56
CA ARG A 694 2.67 7.34 33.43
C ARG A 694 3.98 7.86 32.84
N ILE A 695 3.91 8.64 31.77
CA ILE A 695 5.08 9.23 31.12
C ILE A 695 5.79 10.18 32.08
N MET A 696 5.06 11.14 32.65
CA MET A 696 5.63 12.16 33.53
C MET A 696 6.18 11.58 34.84
N LYS A 697 5.54 10.54 35.40
CA LYS A 697 6.04 9.83 36.58
C LYS A 697 7.40 9.19 36.34
N SER A 698 7.62 8.64 35.14
CA SER A 698 8.89 8.00 34.74
C SER A 698 9.96 9.04 34.40
N ARG A 699 9.61 10.05 33.60
CA ARG A 699 10.55 11.02 33.02
C ARG A 699 10.85 12.22 33.92
N LYS A 700 9.98 12.49 34.90
CA LYS A 700 10.02 13.58 35.90
C LYS A 700 9.92 15.00 35.35
N LYS A 701 10.58 15.31 34.22
CA LYS A 701 10.59 16.63 33.58
C LYS A 701 10.52 16.46 32.06
N MET A 702 9.64 17.21 31.39
CA MET A 702 9.50 17.10 29.92
C MET A 702 8.97 18.38 29.28
N GLN A 703 9.44 18.67 28.06
CA GLN A 703 8.92 19.77 27.24
C GLN A 703 7.56 19.40 26.63
N HIS A 704 6.68 20.38 26.46
CA HIS A 704 5.32 20.21 25.95
C HIS A 704 5.25 19.45 24.62
N ASN A 705 6.02 19.85 23.61
CA ASN A 705 5.96 19.20 22.29
C ASN A 705 6.40 17.74 22.35
N VAL A 706 7.42 17.45 23.16
CA VAL A 706 7.93 16.08 23.38
C VAL A 706 6.88 15.25 24.12
N LEU A 707 6.25 15.79 25.16
CA LEU A 707 5.18 15.12 25.90
C LEU A 707 3.97 14.81 25.00
N VAL A 708 3.53 15.77 24.19
CA VAL A 708 2.42 15.56 23.23
C VAL A 708 2.77 14.47 22.23
N ALA A 709 4.00 14.44 21.71
CA ALA A 709 4.46 13.41 20.80
C ALA A 709 4.52 12.03 21.46
N GLU A 710 5.05 11.93 22.68
CA GLU A 710 5.17 10.65 23.40
C GLU A 710 3.79 10.10 23.82
N VAL A 711 2.87 10.96 24.26
CA VAL A 711 1.46 10.59 24.55
C VAL A 711 0.75 10.12 23.28
N THR A 712 0.91 10.84 22.16
CA THR A 712 0.35 10.44 20.87
C THR A 712 0.87 9.08 20.43
N GLN A 713 2.18 8.86 20.54
CA GLN A 713 2.82 7.60 20.18
C GLN A 713 2.34 6.44 21.06
N GLN A 714 2.16 6.66 22.36
CA GLN A 714 1.67 5.64 23.29
C GLN A 714 0.21 5.24 23.00
N LEU A 715 -0.63 6.20 22.59
CA LEU A 715 -2.06 5.97 22.36
C LEU A 715 -2.41 5.56 20.92
N LYS A 716 -1.51 5.76 19.95
CA LYS A 716 -1.71 5.49 18.50
C LYS A 716 -2.22 4.07 18.20
N ALA A 717 -1.88 3.09 19.05
CA ALA A 717 -2.36 1.72 18.90
C ALA A 717 -3.89 1.56 19.13
N ARG A 718 -4.54 2.53 19.78
CA ARG A 718 -5.98 2.52 20.09
C ARG A 718 -6.74 3.64 19.39
N PHE A 719 -6.24 4.87 19.45
CA PHE A 719 -6.80 6.03 18.78
C PHE A 719 -5.75 7.11 18.57
N LEU A 720 -6.02 8.06 17.67
CA LEU A 720 -5.15 9.21 17.44
C LEU A 720 -5.64 10.42 18.26
N PRO A 721 -5.04 10.74 19.42
CA PRO A 721 -5.47 11.89 20.23
C PRO A 721 -5.13 13.21 19.54
N SER A 722 -6.07 14.16 19.56
CA SER A 722 -5.79 15.53 19.10
C SER A 722 -4.83 16.25 20.08
N PRO A 723 -3.81 16.96 19.59
CA PRO A 723 -2.91 17.77 20.43
C PRO A 723 -3.66 18.76 21.34
N VAL A 724 -4.79 19.29 20.87
CA VAL A 724 -5.65 20.22 21.63
C VAL A 724 -6.26 19.53 22.84
N VAL A 725 -6.71 18.28 22.68
CA VAL A 725 -7.29 17.49 23.77
C VAL A 725 -6.21 17.12 24.79
N ILE A 726 -5.02 16.70 24.34
CA ILE A 726 -3.89 16.42 25.23
C ILE A 726 -3.55 17.66 26.07
N LYS A 727 -3.44 18.83 25.44
CA LYS A 727 -3.20 20.10 26.16
C LYS A 727 -4.27 20.35 27.23
N LYS A 728 -5.55 20.21 26.89
CA LYS A 728 -6.66 20.37 27.85
C LYS A 728 -6.57 19.40 29.03
N ARG A 729 -6.07 18.17 28.80
CA ARG A 729 -5.85 17.19 29.87
C ARG A 729 -4.63 17.51 30.74
N ILE A 730 -3.56 18.05 30.16
CA ILE A 730 -2.41 18.55 30.93
C ILE A 730 -2.84 19.67 31.88
N GLU A 731 -3.63 20.66 31.42
CA GLU A 731 -4.12 21.73 32.29
C GLU A 731 -4.93 21.17 33.47
N GLY A 732 -5.86 20.24 33.22
CA GLY A 732 -6.62 19.60 34.30
C GLY A 732 -5.78 18.72 35.24
N LEU A 733 -4.60 18.26 34.83
CA LEU A 733 -3.65 17.58 35.72
C LEU A 733 -2.80 18.57 36.53
N ILE A 734 -2.57 19.77 36.02
CA ILE A 734 -1.93 20.86 36.77
C ILE A 734 -2.86 21.36 37.88
N GLU A 735 -4.14 21.59 37.55
CA GLU A 735 -5.18 22.00 38.51
C GLU A 735 -5.35 20.99 39.66
N ARG A 736 -5.13 19.70 39.38
CA ARG A 736 -5.18 18.62 40.37
C ARG A 736 -3.82 18.30 41.00
N GLU A 737 -2.83 19.16 40.80
CA GLU A 737 -1.49 19.04 41.40
C GLU A 737 -0.75 17.72 41.08
N TYR A 738 -0.99 17.14 39.90
CA TYR A 738 -0.19 16.01 39.38
C TYR A 738 1.04 16.50 38.60
N LEU A 739 0.92 17.67 37.97
CA LEU A 739 1.96 18.32 37.18
C LEU A 739 2.13 19.78 37.58
N ALA A 740 3.32 20.34 37.41
CA ALA A 740 3.58 21.77 37.53
C ALA A 740 4.37 22.28 36.31
N ARG A 741 4.28 23.59 36.05
CA ARG A 741 5.18 24.25 35.08
C ARG A 741 6.47 24.63 35.79
N THR A 742 7.59 24.53 35.10
CA THR A 742 8.84 25.03 35.67
C THR A 742 8.83 26.56 35.81
N PRO A 743 9.50 27.13 36.82
CA PRO A 743 9.62 28.58 36.98
C PRO A 743 10.32 29.24 35.79
N GLU A 744 11.28 28.56 35.16
CA GLU A 744 12.13 29.10 34.11
C GLU A 744 11.47 29.04 32.71
N ASP A 745 10.69 27.99 32.43
CA ASP A 745 9.98 27.82 31.15
C ASP A 745 8.58 27.21 31.33
N ARG A 746 7.55 27.97 30.92
CA ARG A 746 6.15 27.51 30.94
C ARG A 746 5.84 26.38 29.96
N LYS A 747 6.74 26.10 29.01
CA LYS A 747 6.65 24.98 28.07
C LYS A 747 7.27 23.70 28.62
N VAL A 748 7.81 23.72 29.83
CA VAL A 748 8.37 22.54 30.49
C VAL A 748 7.54 22.18 31.72
N TYR A 749 7.16 20.92 31.81
CA TYR A 749 6.37 20.36 32.90
C TYR A 749 7.24 19.51 33.81
N THR A 750 6.93 19.52 35.10
CA THR A 750 7.49 18.64 36.13
C THR A 750 6.39 17.82 36.77
N TYR A 751 6.70 16.57 37.12
CA TYR A 751 5.80 15.70 37.86
C TYR A 751 5.92 15.97 39.37
N VAL A 752 4.80 16.18 40.06
CA VAL A 752 4.78 16.69 41.45
C VAL A 752 4.08 15.77 42.47
N ALA A 753 3.42 14.69 42.02
CA ALA A 753 2.65 13.77 42.87
C ALA A 753 3.37 12.50 43.31
#